data_AF-A0A754ADH8-F1
#
_entry.id   AF-A0A754ADH8-F1
#
_cell.length_a   1.000
_cell.length_b   1.000
_cell.length_c   1.000
_cell.angle_alpha   90.00
_cell.angle_beta   90.00
_cell.angle_gamma   90.00
#
_symmetry.space_group_name_H-M   'P 1'
#
loop_
_entity.id
_entity.type
_entity.pdbx_description
1 polymer ?
#
loop_
_entity_poly.entity_id
_entity_poly.type
_entity_poly.pdbx_seq_one_letter_code
_entity_poly.pdbx_strand_id
1 'polypeptide(L)'
;MRRLPGILLLTGAALIVIAALLVSGLRLALPHLDAWRPAILNKIESVTGVPVAASQLSASWQNFGPTLEAHNIHAALKDGGELSIKRVTLALDVWQSLLHMRWQFRDLTFWQLNFRTNTPLQSSDGEGIETSRLSDLFLRQFDHFDLRDSQISFLTLSGQRAELAIPQLTWLNGKERHRAEGEVSLSSLTGQHGVMQVRMDLRDDDGLLNNGRVWLQADDIDVKPWLGKWMQDNVALQTARFSLEGWMTLSKGEIAGGDVWLKQGGASWLGDNTTHTLSVDNLTAQISREQPGWQFYIPDTRITLDGKPWPSGALTVAWLPQQDVGGENHTRSDELRIRASNLELAGLEALRPLAAKLSPVLGEIWQATQPSGKIATLALDIPLQATEKTRFQASWENLAWKQWKLLPGAEHFSGTLAGSVEDGQMKVAMQQAKMPYETVFRAPLEIENGVATLSWLKNENGFQLDGRDIDVKAKAVHARGGFRYLQPTGDEPWLGILAGISTDDGSQAWRYFPENLMGKALVDYLSGAIQGGEADNATLVYGGNPHLFPYKHNEGQFEVLVPLRNATFAFQPDWPALKNLNIELDFLNDGLWMRSDSVDLGGVKASKLAAAIPDYSKEKLLIDADINGPGKAVGPYFDETPLKDSLGSTLAELQLDGDVNARLHLDIPLDGEQVTAEGDVSLRNNSLFIKPLNSTLKNLNGKFSFVNGALKSGPLTANWFNQPLNLDFSTTEGAKAYQVAVNLNGNWQPTRMGVLPPQLNDALSGSVTWNGKVGIDLPYHADTTYHIELNGDLRNVSSHLPSPLNKPAGEAIPVNIQADGNLKSFALTGSAGSKNHFNSRWLLNQKLTLDRAIWTTDSRTIPPLPAQQGVELNLPALDGAQWLALFQKGAADNVSSSAEFPQRVTLRTPALSLGGQQWNNLSVVSAPSLNGTKIEAQGREVNATLLMRNHAPWLANIKYLYYNPGVAKTHASSPTPTSPLASANTISFRGWPDLQLRCEECWLWGQKYGRIDGDFAIKGNTLTLANGLIDTGFARLRANGEWVNAPGNERTSLKGSLHGSNLDTAAGFFGISTPIQNASFNVDYDLHWRNPPWQPEEATLNGILRTRLGKGEFTDLSSGHAGQLLRLLSFDALLRKLRFDFRDTFSEGFYFDSIHSTAWIKDGVLHTDDTLVDGLEADIAMKGSVDLVRRRLDMEAVVAPEISATVGVAAAFAVNPIVGAAVFAASKVLGPLWSKVSILRYRITGPVDAPQINEVLRQPRKESQQ
;
A
#
# COMPACT_ATOMS: atom_id res chain seq x y z
N MET A 1 -143.12 49.63 -35.21
CA MET A 1 -141.95 48.89 -35.75
C MET A 1 -142.37 47.89 -36.84
N ARG A 2 -142.64 48.35 -38.08
CA ARG A 2 -142.93 47.49 -39.26
C ARG A 2 -142.21 47.95 -40.56
N ARG A 3 -141.41 49.02 -40.51
CA ARG A 3 -140.60 49.53 -41.65
C ARG A 3 -139.09 49.32 -41.49
N LEU A 4 -138.63 48.91 -40.31
CA LEU A 4 -137.22 48.63 -40.00
C LEU A 4 -136.63 47.47 -40.80
N PRO A 5 -137.34 46.34 -41.04
CA PRO A 5 -136.83 45.27 -41.89
C PRO A 5 -136.67 45.72 -43.34
N GLY A 6 -137.63 46.50 -43.87
CA GLY A 6 -137.55 47.03 -45.23
C GLY A 6 -136.42 48.04 -45.42
N ILE A 7 -136.17 48.91 -44.42
CA ILE A 7 -135.05 49.85 -44.44
C ILE A 7 -133.71 49.11 -44.25
N LEU A 8 -133.63 48.09 -43.38
CA LEU A 8 -132.43 47.25 -43.22
C LEU A 8 -132.12 46.40 -44.44
N LEU A 9 -133.15 45.92 -45.16
CA LEU A 9 -132.99 45.15 -46.40
C LEU A 9 -132.65 46.07 -47.58
N LEU A 10 -133.23 47.28 -47.65
CA LEU A 10 -132.84 48.31 -48.63
C LEU A 10 -131.45 48.87 -48.35
N THR A 11 -131.09 49.13 -47.09
CA THR A 11 -129.72 49.57 -46.73
C THR A 11 -128.72 48.43 -46.88
N GLY A 12 -129.08 47.19 -46.56
CA GLY A 12 -128.26 46.00 -46.81
C GLY A 12 -128.08 45.73 -48.30
N ALA A 13 -129.14 45.80 -49.12
CA ALA A 13 -129.04 45.66 -50.57
C ALA A 13 -128.30 46.84 -51.20
N ALA A 14 -128.52 48.08 -50.75
CA ALA A 14 -127.75 49.23 -51.19
C ALA A 14 -126.28 49.11 -50.79
N LEU A 15 -125.97 48.63 -49.59
CA LEU A 15 -124.59 48.37 -49.15
C LEU A 15 -123.95 47.25 -49.96
N ILE A 16 -124.67 46.18 -50.29
CA ILE A 16 -124.17 45.10 -51.16
C ILE A 16 -123.93 45.63 -52.58
N VAL A 17 -124.83 46.44 -53.13
CA VAL A 17 -124.66 47.06 -54.46
C VAL A 17 -123.51 48.06 -54.43
N ILE A 18 -123.39 48.89 -53.40
CA ILE A 18 -122.27 49.82 -53.20
C ILE A 18 -120.96 49.05 -53.06
N ALA A 19 -120.93 47.96 -52.27
CA ALA A 19 -119.76 47.11 -52.12
C ALA A 19 -119.40 46.39 -53.42
N ALA A 20 -120.38 45.89 -54.18
CA ALA A 20 -120.16 45.25 -55.49
C ALA A 20 -119.68 46.26 -56.55
N LEU A 21 -120.22 47.49 -56.54
CA LEU A 21 -119.74 48.59 -57.37
C LEU A 21 -118.33 49.05 -56.96
N LEU A 22 -118.04 49.11 -55.65
CA LEU A 22 -116.70 49.40 -55.13
C LEU A 22 -115.71 48.33 -55.53
N VAL A 23 -116.04 47.04 -55.35
CA VAL A 23 -115.17 45.92 -55.74
C VAL A 23 -114.96 45.90 -57.25
N SER A 24 -116.01 46.14 -58.05
CA SER A 24 -115.88 46.23 -59.51
C SER A 24 -115.04 47.44 -59.93
N GLY A 25 -115.22 48.59 -59.27
CA GLY A 25 -114.44 49.80 -59.48
C GLY A 25 -112.97 49.63 -59.10
N LEU A 26 -112.70 49.01 -57.95
CA LEU A 26 -111.36 48.62 -57.51
C LEU A 26 -110.74 47.62 -58.49
N ARG A 27 -111.48 46.62 -58.97
CA ARG A 27 -111.00 45.63 -59.94
C ARG A 27 -110.60 46.27 -61.29
N LEU A 28 -111.27 47.34 -61.69
CA LEU A 28 -110.92 48.14 -62.86
C LEU A 28 -109.76 49.13 -62.58
N ALA A 29 -109.68 49.69 -61.38
CA ALA A 29 -108.70 50.72 -61.02
C ALA A 29 -107.33 50.14 -60.62
N LEU A 30 -107.30 49.00 -59.92
CA LEU A 30 -106.08 48.38 -59.38
C LEU A 30 -105.01 48.06 -60.44
N PRO A 31 -105.34 47.59 -61.66
CA PRO A 31 -104.34 47.41 -62.72
C PRO A 31 -103.65 48.71 -63.14
N HIS A 32 -104.26 49.87 -62.90
CA HIS A 32 -103.70 51.20 -63.20
C HIS A 32 -103.04 51.88 -61.99
N LEU A 33 -102.86 51.16 -60.87
CA LEU A 33 -102.33 51.70 -59.62
C LEU A 33 -100.91 52.26 -59.75
N ASP A 34 -100.12 51.76 -60.70
CA ASP A 34 -98.77 52.29 -60.98
C ASP A 34 -98.78 53.78 -61.38
N ALA A 35 -99.84 54.25 -62.05
CA ALA A 35 -99.97 55.67 -62.43
C ALA A 35 -100.08 56.59 -61.19
N TRP A 36 -100.49 56.06 -60.05
CA TRP A 36 -100.66 56.78 -58.78
C TRP A 36 -99.45 56.58 -57.86
N ARG A 37 -98.40 55.86 -58.33
CA ARG A 37 -97.19 55.54 -57.56
C ARG A 37 -96.57 56.75 -56.85
N PRO A 38 -96.36 57.92 -57.47
CA PRO A 38 -95.76 59.07 -56.78
C PRO A 38 -96.61 59.55 -55.59
N ALA A 39 -97.95 59.54 -55.72
CA ALA A 39 -98.84 59.94 -54.64
C ALA A 39 -98.88 58.92 -53.51
N ILE A 40 -98.84 57.62 -53.84
CA ILE A 40 -98.80 56.52 -52.87
C ILE A 40 -97.46 56.54 -52.10
N LEU A 41 -96.34 56.70 -52.80
CA LEU A 41 -95.02 56.77 -52.19
C LEU A 41 -94.87 58.01 -51.29
N ASN A 42 -95.31 59.19 -51.73
CA ASN A 42 -95.33 60.39 -50.89
C ASN A 42 -96.21 60.22 -49.65
N LYS A 43 -97.33 59.47 -49.76
CA LYS A 43 -98.18 59.16 -48.61
C LYS A 43 -97.47 58.22 -47.64
N ILE A 44 -96.80 57.18 -48.14
CA ILE A 44 -95.99 56.25 -47.33
C ILE A 44 -94.87 57.02 -46.63
N GLU A 45 -94.16 57.91 -47.34
CA GLU A 45 -93.13 58.78 -46.77
C GLU A 45 -93.69 59.68 -45.65
N SER A 46 -94.86 60.30 -45.84
CA SER A 46 -95.47 61.13 -44.79
C SER A 46 -95.87 60.35 -43.52
N VAL A 47 -96.16 59.05 -43.64
CA VAL A 47 -96.56 58.18 -42.52
C VAL A 47 -95.33 57.57 -41.83
N THR A 48 -94.36 57.09 -42.62
CA THR A 48 -93.16 56.40 -42.15
C THR A 48 -92.04 57.36 -41.75
N GLY A 49 -92.06 58.60 -42.25
CA GLY A 49 -91.01 59.60 -42.02
C GLY A 49 -89.70 59.29 -42.76
N VAL A 50 -89.75 58.40 -43.77
CA VAL A 50 -88.59 57.91 -44.53
C VAL A 50 -88.88 58.06 -46.03
N PRO A 51 -87.97 58.63 -46.83
CA PRO A 51 -88.14 58.68 -48.28
C PRO A 51 -88.11 57.25 -48.85
N VAL A 52 -89.24 56.82 -49.42
CA VAL A 52 -89.40 55.50 -50.03
C VAL A 52 -89.58 55.64 -51.53
N ALA A 53 -88.73 54.97 -52.30
CA ALA A 53 -88.87 54.82 -53.75
C ALA A 53 -89.28 53.38 -54.10
N ALA A 54 -90.10 53.20 -55.13
CA ALA A 54 -90.38 51.90 -55.73
C ALA A 54 -90.36 52.04 -57.26
N SER A 55 -89.83 51.06 -57.99
CA SER A 55 -89.74 51.15 -59.45
C SER A 55 -91.09 50.88 -60.13
N GLN A 56 -91.90 50.00 -59.55
CA GLN A 56 -93.17 49.55 -60.12
C GLN A 56 -94.12 49.10 -59.02
N LEU A 57 -95.39 49.49 -59.11
CA LEU A 57 -96.49 49.01 -58.29
C LEU A 57 -97.52 48.34 -59.20
N SER A 58 -97.74 47.04 -59.03
CA SER A 58 -98.83 46.34 -59.72
C SER A 58 -99.86 45.89 -58.71
N ALA A 59 -101.14 45.99 -59.06
CA ALA A 59 -102.21 45.51 -58.21
C ALA A 59 -103.27 44.81 -59.05
N SER A 60 -103.82 43.73 -58.51
CA SER A 60 -104.91 43.00 -59.14
C SER A 60 -105.90 42.53 -58.08
N TRP A 61 -107.16 42.36 -58.47
CA TRP A 61 -108.16 41.77 -57.59
C TRP A 61 -108.21 40.25 -57.83
N GLN A 62 -107.92 39.46 -56.80
CA GLN A 62 -108.06 38.01 -56.80
C GLN A 62 -109.33 37.56 -56.06
N ASN A 63 -109.61 36.25 -56.03
CA ASN A 63 -110.85 35.69 -55.51
C ASN A 63 -111.24 36.15 -54.09
N PHE A 64 -110.27 36.46 -53.22
CA PHE A 64 -110.50 36.78 -51.81
C PHE A 64 -110.05 38.19 -51.39
N GLY A 65 -109.64 39.03 -52.35
CA GLY A 65 -109.18 40.40 -52.06
C GLY A 65 -108.13 40.93 -53.04
N PRO A 66 -107.66 42.17 -52.83
CA PRO A 66 -106.62 42.77 -53.64
C PRO A 66 -105.24 42.16 -53.31
N THR A 67 -104.49 41.87 -54.35
CA THR A 67 -103.06 41.53 -54.31
C THR A 67 -102.26 42.68 -54.89
N LEU A 68 -101.30 43.19 -54.12
CA LEU A 68 -100.36 44.23 -54.51
C LEU A 68 -98.95 43.62 -54.58
N GLU A 69 -98.25 43.89 -55.67
CA GLU A 69 -96.82 43.60 -55.79
C GLU A 69 -96.05 44.90 -56.03
N ALA A 70 -95.05 45.15 -55.18
CA ALA A 70 -94.15 46.28 -55.27
C ALA A 70 -92.73 45.80 -55.58
N HIS A 71 -92.11 46.37 -56.62
CA HIS A 71 -90.78 45.98 -57.08
C HIS A 71 -89.74 47.09 -56.83
N ASN A 72 -88.51 46.66 -56.51
CA ASN A 72 -87.33 47.49 -56.22
C ASN A 72 -87.66 48.66 -55.29
N ILE A 73 -88.11 48.32 -54.08
CA ILE A 73 -88.35 49.30 -53.02
C ILE A 73 -87.01 49.69 -52.43
N HIS A 74 -86.73 50.98 -52.33
CA HIS A 74 -85.55 51.54 -51.68
C HIS A 74 -85.97 52.57 -50.64
N ALA A 75 -85.40 52.49 -49.44
CA ALA A 75 -85.64 53.42 -48.35
C ALA A 75 -84.32 53.73 -47.63
N ALA A 76 -84.03 55.01 -47.41
CA ALA A 76 -82.83 55.44 -46.69
C ALA A 76 -83.10 55.49 -45.18
N LEU A 77 -82.22 54.90 -44.37
CA LEU A 77 -82.34 54.92 -42.92
C LEU A 77 -81.69 56.19 -42.34
N LYS A 78 -82.14 56.61 -41.15
CA LYS A 78 -81.63 57.82 -40.48
C LYS A 78 -80.16 57.71 -40.03
N ASP A 79 -79.64 56.50 -39.87
CA ASP A 79 -78.27 56.19 -39.47
C ASP A 79 -77.28 56.10 -40.67
N GLY A 80 -77.71 56.55 -41.85
CA GLY A 80 -76.95 56.41 -43.10
C GLY A 80 -76.96 54.99 -43.67
N GLY A 81 -77.80 54.10 -43.12
CA GLY A 81 -78.09 52.78 -43.67
C GLY A 81 -79.07 52.81 -44.85
N GLU A 82 -79.29 51.64 -45.46
CA GLU A 82 -80.19 51.45 -46.60
C GLU A 82 -81.07 50.21 -46.41
N LEU A 83 -82.34 50.32 -46.78
CA LEU A 83 -83.26 49.20 -46.95
C LEU A 83 -83.57 49.08 -48.45
N SER A 84 -83.28 47.94 -49.04
CA SER A 84 -83.71 47.62 -50.41
C SER A 84 -84.47 46.31 -50.43
N ILE A 85 -85.58 46.26 -51.17
CA ILE A 85 -86.41 45.06 -51.30
C ILE A 85 -86.71 44.86 -52.78
N LYS A 86 -86.31 43.73 -53.35
CA LYS A 86 -86.51 43.48 -54.79
C LYS A 86 -87.97 43.30 -55.16
N ARG A 87 -88.72 42.55 -54.34
CA ARG A 87 -90.15 42.31 -54.54
C ARG A 87 -90.86 42.10 -53.22
N VAL A 88 -91.97 42.80 -53.01
CA VAL A 88 -92.90 42.56 -51.91
C VAL A 88 -94.23 42.12 -52.50
N THR A 89 -94.73 40.98 -52.05
CA THR A 89 -96.07 40.48 -52.39
C THR A 89 -96.97 40.66 -51.18
N LEU A 90 -98.06 41.43 -51.33
CA LEU A 90 -99.06 41.73 -50.30
C LEU A 90 -100.43 41.26 -50.80
N ALA A 91 -100.92 40.14 -50.28
CA ALA A 91 -102.25 39.61 -50.59
C ALA A 91 -103.20 39.85 -49.42
N LEU A 92 -104.07 40.86 -49.51
CA LEU A 92 -105.02 41.16 -48.44
C LEU A 92 -106.17 40.15 -48.42
N ASP A 93 -106.48 39.59 -47.25
CA ASP A 93 -107.70 38.83 -47.02
C ASP A 93 -108.78 39.76 -46.49
N VAL A 94 -109.65 40.24 -47.39
CA VAL A 94 -110.66 41.26 -47.05
C VAL A 94 -111.66 40.72 -46.02
N TRP A 95 -112.02 39.43 -46.09
CA TRP A 95 -113.00 38.83 -45.20
C TRP A 95 -112.43 38.64 -43.80
N GLN A 96 -111.23 38.08 -43.70
CA GLN A 96 -110.53 37.94 -42.42
C GLN A 96 -110.21 39.28 -41.79
N SER A 97 -109.85 40.27 -42.62
CA SER A 97 -109.55 41.62 -42.14
C SER A 97 -110.78 42.31 -41.54
N LEU A 98 -111.93 42.20 -42.21
CA LEU A 98 -113.21 42.74 -41.72
C LEU A 98 -113.71 42.00 -40.48
N LEU A 99 -113.59 40.66 -40.45
CA LEU A 99 -114.03 39.83 -39.32
C LEU A 99 -113.24 40.13 -38.04
N HIS A 100 -111.94 40.39 -38.17
CA HIS A 100 -111.04 40.64 -37.04
C HIS A 100 -110.78 42.13 -36.77
N MET A 101 -111.38 43.04 -37.56
CA MET A 101 -111.16 44.49 -37.48
C MET A 101 -109.67 44.89 -37.48
N ARG A 102 -108.82 44.11 -38.17
CA ARG A 102 -107.38 44.35 -38.34
C ARG A 102 -106.97 43.91 -39.74
N TRP A 103 -105.90 44.46 -40.30
CA TRP A 103 -105.40 43.99 -41.59
C TRP A 103 -104.89 42.55 -41.45
N GLN A 104 -105.40 41.62 -42.23
CA GLN A 104 -104.94 40.24 -42.32
C GLN A 104 -104.52 39.94 -43.75
N PHE A 105 -103.31 39.41 -43.89
CA PHE A 105 -102.76 39.06 -45.19
C PHE A 105 -102.82 37.54 -45.37
N ARG A 106 -103.15 37.07 -46.57
CA ARG A 106 -103.01 35.64 -46.94
C ARG A 106 -101.57 35.30 -47.32
N ASP A 107 -100.86 36.30 -47.86
CA ASP A 107 -99.46 36.21 -48.25
C ASP A 107 -98.84 37.60 -48.03
N LEU A 108 -97.79 37.64 -47.22
CA LEU A 108 -96.96 38.82 -47.01
C LEU A 108 -95.50 38.38 -47.08
N THR A 109 -94.98 38.28 -48.30
CA THR A 109 -93.62 37.81 -48.55
C THR A 109 -92.73 38.93 -49.06
N PHE A 110 -91.60 39.11 -48.38
CA PHE A 110 -90.51 40.00 -48.79
C PHE A 110 -89.38 39.17 -49.43
N TRP A 111 -89.14 39.40 -50.72
CA TRP A 111 -88.07 38.75 -51.48
C TRP A 111 -86.86 39.66 -51.60
N GLN A 112 -85.69 39.13 -51.24
CA GLN A 112 -84.41 39.85 -51.27
C GLN A 112 -84.51 41.19 -50.53
N LEU A 113 -85.02 41.13 -49.29
CA LEU A 113 -84.97 42.26 -48.37
C LEU A 113 -83.55 42.39 -47.85
N ASN A 114 -82.87 43.45 -48.25
CA ASN A 114 -81.53 43.80 -47.79
C ASN A 114 -81.64 44.99 -46.86
N PHE A 115 -81.45 44.76 -45.57
CA PHE A 115 -81.45 45.78 -44.54
C PHE A 115 -80.01 46.01 -44.05
N ARG A 116 -79.46 47.20 -44.26
CA ARG A 116 -78.11 47.56 -43.85
C ARG A 116 -78.16 48.71 -42.87
N THR A 117 -77.74 48.47 -41.64
CA THR A 117 -77.62 49.47 -40.58
C THR A 117 -76.15 49.75 -40.25
N ASN A 118 -75.85 50.99 -39.85
CA ASN A 118 -74.55 51.40 -39.31
C ASN A 118 -74.60 51.56 -37.79
N THR A 119 -75.74 51.27 -37.16
CA THR A 119 -75.90 51.30 -35.72
C THR A 119 -75.45 49.97 -35.14
N PRO A 120 -74.51 49.94 -34.18
CA PRO A 120 -74.16 48.70 -33.48
C PRO A 120 -75.35 48.21 -32.65
N LEU A 121 -75.56 46.89 -32.62
CA LEU A 121 -76.57 46.27 -31.74
C LEU A 121 -76.08 46.35 -30.28
N GLN A 122 -76.35 47.46 -29.60
CA GLN A 122 -75.96 47.67 -28.20
C GLN A 122 -77.20 47.97 -27.36
N SER A 123 -77.39 47.25 -26.24
CA SER A 123 -78.47 47.46 -25.27
C SER A 123 -77.90 47.89 -23.92
N SER A 124 -77.21 49.03 -23.84
CA SER A 124 -76.54 49.41 -22.58
C SER A 124 -77.32 50.36 -21.67
N ASP A 125 -78.43 50.97 -22.11
CA ASP A 125 -79.09 52.01 -21.30
C ASP A 125 -80.59 51.78 -21.02
N GLY A 126 -81.04 50.54 -20.81
CA GLY A 126 -82.40 50.25 -20.30
C GLY A 126 -83.58 50.70 -21.17
N GLU A 127 -83.34 51.49 -22.21
CA GLU A 127 -84.21 51.77 -23.33
C GLU A 127 -83.99 50.63 -24.32
N GLY A 128 -84.94 49.70 -24.36
CA GLY A 128 -84.94 48.65 -25.39
C GLY A 128 -84.93 49.27 -26.78
N ILE A 129 -84.58 48.46 -27.80
CA ILE A 129 -84.51 48.86 -29.22
C ILE A 129 -85.69 49.79 -29.52
N GLU A 130 -85.44 51.10 -29.63
CA GLU A 130 -86.51 52.07 -29.91
C GLU A 130 -87.14 51.64 -31.23
N THR A 131 -88.43 51.29 -31.14
CA THR A 131 -89.15 50.83 -32.30
C THR A 131 -89.28 52.00 -33.26
N SER A 132 -88.41 52.07 -34.27
CA SER A 132 -88.70 52.88 -35.44
C SER A 132 -90.12 52.52 -35.93
N ARG A 133 -90.88 53.46 -36.47
CA ARG A 133 -92.24 53.19 -36.99
C ARG A 133 -92.30 52.00 -37.96
N LEU A 134 -91.15 51.61 -38.53
CA LEU A 134 -90.98 50.38 -39.30
C LEU A 134 -91.11 49.11 -38.44
N SER A 135 -90.49 49.02 -37.27
CA SER A 135 -90.59 47.83 -36.40
C SER A 135 -91.99 47.63 -35.82
N ASP A 136 -92.71 48.69 -35.48
CA ASP A 136 -94.15 48.61 -35.13
C ASP A 136 -94.98 48.00 -36.26
N LEU A 137 -94.65 48.34 -37.52
CA LEU A 137 -95.31 47.77 -38.70
C LEU A 137 -95.08 46.25 -38.77
N PHE A 138 -93.82 45.80 -38.65
CA PHE A 138 -93.48 44.38 -38.74
C PHE A 138 -93.95 43.55 -37.55
N LEU A 139 -93.96 44.10 -36.34
CA LEU A 139 -94.27 43.36 -35.11
C LEU A 139 -95.75 43.42 -34.72
N ARG A 140 -96.44 44.56 -34.96
CA ARG A 140 -97.81 44.78 -34.49
C ARG A 140 -98.85 44.86 -35.60
N GLN A 141 -98.49 45.40 -36.76
CA GLN A 141 -99.45 45.63 -37.83
C GLN A 141 -99.65 44.41 -38.73
N PHE A 142 -98.60 43.63 -38.96
CA PHE A 142 -98.65 42.39 -39.76
C PHE A 142 -98.92 41.18 -38.85
N ASP A 143 -99.88 40.32 -39.22
CA ASP A 143 -100.20 39.10 -38.49
C ASP A 143 -99.16 37.99 -38.71
N HIS A 144 -98.61 37.91 -39.91
CA HIS A 144 -97.43 37.12 -40.25
C HIS A 144 -96.69 37.76 -41.42
N PHE A 145 -95.42 37.42 -41.58
CA PHE A 145 -94.66 37.75 -42.79
C PHE A 145 -93.56 36.72 -43.03
N ASP A 146 -93.21 36.53 -44.30
CA ASP A 146 -92.11 35.68 -44.73
C ASP A 146 -90.98 36.53 -45.32
N LEU A 147 -89.74 36.24 -44.92
CA LEU A 147 -88.53 36.73 -45.56
C LEU A 147 -87.94 35.60 -46.40
N ARG A 148 -87.65 35.88 -47.66
CA ARG A 148 -87.03 34.94 -48.61
C ARG A 148 -85.78 35.56 -49.21
N ASP A 149 -84.69 34.79 -49.25
CA ASP A 149 -83.38 35.20 -49.79
C ASP A 149 -82.94 36.61 -49.33
N SER A 150 -83.21 36.94 -48.07
CA SER A 150 -83.03 38.27 -47.50
C SER A 150 -81.69 38.38 -46.77
N GLN A 151 -81.21 39.59 -46.48
CA GLN A 151 -79.97 39.80 -45.75
C GLN A 151 -80.07 41.00 -44.79
N ILE A 152 -79.46 40.87 -43.62
CA ILE A 152 -79.36 41.92 -42.60
C ILE A 152 -77.88 42.19 -42.34
N SER A 153 -77.39 43.40 -42.62
CA SER A 153 -76.01 43.83 -42.40
C SER A 153 -75.93 44.83 -41.25
N PHE A 154 -75.12 44.55 -40.23
CA PHE A 154 -74.99 45.38 -39.02
C PHE A 154 -73.54 45.44 -38.51
N LEU A 155 -73.21 46.42 -37.66
CA LEU A 155 -71.93 46.47 -36.96
C LEU A 155 -72.00 45.66 -35.66
N THR A 156 -71.04 44.75 -35.46
CA THR A 156 -70.86 43.97 -34.24
C THR A 156 -70.29 44.84 -33.11
N LEU A 157 -70.35 44.35 -31.86
CA LEU A 157 -69.74 45.00 -30.69
C LEU A 157 -68.22 45.22 -30.83
N SER A 158 -67.55 44.46 -31.69
CA SER A 158 -66.12 44.59 -32.02
C SER A 158 -65.81 45.64 -33.11
N GLY A 159 -66.84 46.28 -33.67
CA GLY A 159 -66.74 47.24 -34.76
C GLY A 159 -66.67 46.62 -36.16
N GLN A 160 -66.68 45.29 -36.29
CA GLN A 160 -66.71 44.60 -37.58
C GLN A 160 -68.13 44.54 -38.16
N ARG A 161 -68.28 44.63 -39.49
CA ARG A 161 -69.57 44.44 -40.17
C ARG A 161 -69.87 42.95 -40.33
N ALA A 162 -71.01 42.52 -39.82
CA ALA A 162 -71.54 41.18 -39.99
C ALA A 162 -72.75 41.20 -40.94
N GLU A 163 -72.90 40.15 -41.73
CA GLU A 163 -74.05 39.95 -42.61
C GLU A 163 -74.77 38.66 -42.23
N LEU A 164 -76.05 38.79 -41.91
CA LEU A 164 -76.97 37.69 -41.64
C LEU A 164 -77.79 37.43 -42.89
N ALA A 165 -77.44 36.41 -43.65
CA ALA A 165 -78.25 35.89 -44.73
C ALA A 165 -79.43 35.11 -44.16
N ILE A 166 -80.61 35.32 -44.73
CA ILE A 166 -81.88 34.73 -44.32
C ILE A 166 -82.48 34.05 -45.56
N PRO A 167 -82.12 32.79 -45.85
CA PRO A 167 -82.72 32.03 -46.95
C PRO A 167 -84.24 31.96 -46.84
N GLN A 168 -84.75 31.66 -45.63
CA GLN A 168 -86.16 31.62 -45.32
C GLN A 168 -86.38 31.92 -43.84
N LEU A 169 -87.21 32.91 -43.51
CA LEU A 169 -87.68 33.14 -42.14
C LEU A 169 -89.17 33.46 -42.16
N THR A 170 -89.94 32.69 -41.41
CA THR A 170 -91.36 32.94 -41.19
C THR A 170 -91.54 33.55 -39.81
N TRP A 171 -92.25 34.67 -39.76
CA TRP A 171 -92.56 35.39 -38.53
C TRP A 171 -94.06 35.42 -38.31
N LEU A 172 -94.51 35.13 -37.09
CA LEU A 172 -95.90 35.05 -36.70
C LEU A 172 -96.16 35.92 -35.46
N ASN A 173 -97.03 36.90 -35.60
CA ASN A 173 -97.35 37.89 -34.58
C ASN A 173 -98.72 37.65 -33.94
N GLY A 174 -98.73 37.52 -32.61
CA GLY A 174 -99.91 37.59 -31.75
C GLY A 174 -100.07 38.98 -31.11
N LYS A 175 -100.93 39.11 -30.08
CA LYS A 175 -101.09 40.36 -29.32
C LYS A 175 -99.87 40.69 -28.46
N GLU A 176 -99.34 39.69 -27.75
CA GLU A 176 -98.22 39.81 -26.80
C GLU A 176 -97.19 38.68 -26.99
N ARG A 177 -97.32 37.90 -28.07
CA ARG A 177 -96.47 36.73 -28.34
C ARG A 177 -96.05 36.72 -29.81
N HIS A 178 -94.75 36.68 -30.05
CA HIS A 178 -94.13 36.73 -31.37
C HIS A 178 -93.28 35.48 -31.55
N ARG A 179 -93.53 34.74 -32.63
CA ARG A 179 -92.80 33.51 -32.93
C ARG A 179 -92.12 33.65 -34.28
N ALA A 180 -90.89 33.18 -34.36
CA ALA A 180 -90.15 33.13 -35.61
C ALA A 180 -89.57 31.73 -35.81
N GLU A 181 -89.59 31.23 -37.04
CA GLU A 181 -88.91 29.98 -37.41
C GLU A 181 -88.30 30.13 -38.79
N GLY A 182 -87.06 29.69 -38.94
CA GLY A 182 -86.41 29.71 -40.24
C GLY A 182 -84.95 29.31 -40.22
N GLU A 183 -84.33 29.56 -41.36
CA GLU A 183 -82.93 29.34 -41.63
C GLU A 183 -82.21 30.69 -41.70
N VAL A 184 -81.07 30.77 -41.03
CA VAL A 184 -80.17 31.92 -41.07
C VAL A 184 -78.75 31.45 -41.25
N SER A 185 -77.93 32.20 -41.97
CA SER A 185 -76.51 31.95 -42.15
C SER A 185 -75.76 33.25 -41.91
N LEU A 186 -74.74 33.22 -41.06
CA LEU A 186 -73.88 34.39 -40.86
C LEU A 186 -72.69 34.32 -41.82
N SER A 187 -72.56 35.30 -42.71
CA SER A 187 -71.37 35.48 -43.55
C SER A 187 -70.44 36.51 -42.93
N SER A 188 -69.17 36.15 -42.81
CA SER A 188 -68.07 37.05 -42.41
C SER A 188 -67.01 37.10 -43.51
N LEU A 189 -65.93 37.86 -43.30
CA LEU A 189 -64.79 38.01 -44.22
C LEU A 189 -64.16 36.67 -44.68
N THR A 190 -64.46 35.54 -44.00
CA THR A 190 -63.88 34.21 -44.29
C THR A 190 -64.79 33.23 -45.04
N GLY A 191 -66.02 33.62 -45.43
CA GLY A 191 -66.92 32.80 -46.27
C GLY A 191 -68.33 32.58 -45.71
N GLN A 192 -69.11 31.69 -46.34
CA GLN A 192 -70.39 31.22 -45.83
C GLN A 192 -70.16 30.05 -44.85
N HIS A 193 -70.69 30.15 -43.65
CA HIS A 193 -70.33 29.28 -42.52
C HIS A 193 -71.46 28.31 -42.11
N GLY A 194 -72.19 27.73 -43.07
CA GLY A 194 -73.28 26.78 -42.78
C GLY A 194 -74.61 27.45 -42.43
N VAL A 195 -75.71 26.72 -42.59
CA VAL A 195 -77.08 27.20 -42.33
C VAL A 195 -77.48 26.78 -40.91
N MET A 196 -77.96 27.75 -40.12
CA MET A 196 -78.46 27.56 -38.77
C MET A 196 -79.99 27.59 -38.78
N GLN A 197 -80.61 26.65 -38.08
CA GLN A 197 -82.04 26.69 -37.80
C GLN A 197 -82.28 27.53 -36.55
N VAL A 198 -83.20 28.47 -36.63
CA VAL A 198 -83.55 29.35 -35.51
C VAL A 198 -85.04 29.31 -35.26
N ARG A 199 -85.40 29.14 -34.00
CA ARG A 199 -86.77 29.27 -33.51
C ARG A 199 -86.80 30.28 -32.37
N MET A 200 -87.73 31.22 -32.43
CA MET A 200 -87.92 32.24 -31.41
C MET A 200 -89.35 32.15 -30.88
N ASP A 201 -89.50 32.25 -29.57
CA ASP A 201 -90.79 32.41 -28.89
C ASP A 201 -90.65 33.52 -27.85
N LEU A 202 -91.03 34.72 -28.27
CA LEU A 202 -90.83 35.98 -27.56
C LEU A 202 -92.18 36.55 -27.13
N ARG A 203 -92.18 37.30 -26.03
CA ARG A 203 -93.33 38.04 -25.52
C ARG A 203 -93.02 39.53 -25.46
N ASP A 204 -94.04 40.31 -25.75
CA ASP A 204 -94.02 41.78 -25.69
C ASP A 204 -94.70 42.20 -24.38
N ASP A 205 -93.92 42.68 -23.41
CA ASP A 205 -94.42 43.41 -22.24
C ASP A 205 -93.94 44.87 -22.34
N ASP A 206 -94.83 45.85 -22.13
CA ASP A 206 -94.54 47.30 -22.23
C ASP A 206 -94.06 47.81 -23.59
N GLY A 207 -94.28 47.03 -24.63
CA GLY A 207 -94.05 47.43 -26.01
C GLY A 207 -92.67 47.12 -26.57
N LEU A 208 -91.92 46.25 -25.89
CA LEU A 208 -90.58 45.78 -26.24
C LEU A 208 -90.55 44.24 -26.17
N LEU A 209 -89.89 43.58 -27.14
CA LEU A 209 -89.65 42.13 -27.12
C LEU A 209 -88.67 41.78 -25.98
N ASN A 210 -89.18 41.52 -24.77
CA ASN A 210 -88.36 41.54 -23.56
C ASN A 210 -88.28 40.20 -22.81
N ASN A 211 -89.22 39.27 -23.02
CA ASN A 211 -89.27 37.99 -22.32
C ASN A 211 -89.43 36.83 -23.30
N GLY A 212 -88.65 35.76 -23.20
CA GLY A 212 -88.83 34.61 -24.10
C GLY A 212 -87.65 33.66 -24.20
N ARG A 213 -87.72 32.75 -25.18
CA ARG A 213 -86.64 31.82 -25.50
C ARG A 213 -86.31 31.84 -26.98
N VAL A 214 -85.02 31.77 -27.27
CA VAL A 214 -84.48 31.58 -28.61
C VAL A 214 -83.77 30.23 -28.62
N TRP A 215 -84.11 29.39 -29.58
CA TRP A 215 -83.45 28.13 -29.85
C TRP A 215 -82.70 28.21 -31.16
N LEU A 216 -81.49 27.68 -31.19
CA LEU A 216 -80.63 27.67 -32.37
C LEU A 216 -79.97 26.30 -32.52
N GLN A 217 -79.97 25.76 -33.72
CA GLN A 217 -79.24 24.53 -34.07
C GLN A 217 -78.37 24.77 -35.30
N ALA A 218 -77.13 24.29 -35.24
CA ALA A 218 -76.17 24.36 -36.33
C ALA A 218 -75.38 23.05 -36.43
N ASP A 219 -75.13 22.58 -37.66
CA ASP A 219 -74.34 21.39 -37.92
C ASP A 219 -73.07 21.72 -38.71
N ASP A 220 -71.93 21.15 -38.28
CA ASP A 220 -70.57 21.37 -38.84
C ASP A 220 -70.22 22.85 -39.07
N ILE A 221 -70.48 23.68 -38.06
CA ILE A 221 -70.35 25.12 -38.18
C ILE A 221 -68.91 25.58 -37.84
N ASP A 222 -68.28 26.36 -38.73
CA ASP A 222 -66.95 26.93 -38.46
C ASP A 222 -67.07 28.11 -37.51
N VAL A 223 -66.57 27.95 -36.28
CA VAL A 223 -66.70 28.94 -35.21
C VAL A 223 -65.60 29.98 -35.18
N LYS A 224 -64.55 29.87 -36.02
CA LYS A 224 -63.45 30.85 -36.07
C LYS A 224 -63.93 32.31 -36.22
N PRO A 225 -64.95 32.62 -37.04
CA PRO A 225 -65.46 33.99 -37.17
C PRO A 225 -66.11 34.55 -35.89
N TRP A 226 -66.61 33.68 -35.01
CA TRP A 226 -67.22 34.08 -33.74
C TRP A 226 -66.21 34.23 -32.60
N LEU A 227 -64.98 33.76 -32.78
CA LEU A 227 -63.92 33.93 -31.80
C LEU A 227 -63.35 35.35 -31.87
N GLY A 228 -63.14 35.99 -30.71
CA GLY A 228 -62.62 37.35 -30.63
C GLY A 228 -61.21 37.49 -31.21
N LYS A 229 -60.83 38.72 -31.57
CA LYS A 229 -59.54 39.05 -32.19
C LYS A 229 -58.33 38.53 -31.40
N TRP A 230 -58.39 38.53 -30.07
CA TRP A 230 -57.34 37.95 -29.22
C TRP A 230 -57.13 36.45 -29.48
N MET A 231 -58.20 35.66 -29.60
CA MET A 231 -58.11 34.24 -29.92
C MET A 231 -57.55 34.03 -31.33
N GLN A 232 -57.95 34.85 -32.29
CA GLN A 232 -57.48 34.75 -33.69
C GLN A 232 -55.99 35.10 -33.83
N ASP A 233 -55.53 36.16 -33.15
CA ASP A 233 -54.15 36.64 -33.25
C ASP A 233 -53.17 35.77 -32.43
N ASN A 234 -53.62 35.20 -31.31
CA ASN A 234 -52.75 34.44 -30.39
C ASN A 234 -52.89 32.92 -30.54
N VAL A 235 -54.06 32.40 -30.91
CA VAL A 235 -54.28 30.97 -31.12
C VAL A 235 -54.31 30.74 -32.63
N ALA A 236 -53.24 30.15 -33.18
CA ALA A 236 -53.13 29.86 -34.61
C ALA A 236 -54.04 28.68 -35.01
N LEU A 237 -55.36 28.87 -34.89
CA LEU A 237 -56.40 27.89 -35.16
C LEU A 237 -56.44 27.58 -36.66
N GLN A 238 -56.12 26.34 -37.02
CA GLN A 238 -56.25 25.81 -38.37
C GLN A 238 -57.72 25.47 -38.66
N THR A 239 -58.36 24.75 -37.75
CA THR A 239 -59.78 24.35 -37.84
C THR A 239 -60.50 24.61 -36.51
N ALA A 240 -61.80 24.92 -36.56
CA ALA A 240 -62.68 24.96 -35.39
C ALA A 240 -64.13 24.73 -35.86
N ARG A 241 -64.54 23.47 -35.99
CA ARG A 241 -65.86 23.11 -36.51
C ARG A 241 -66.67 22.34 -35.48
N PHE A 242 -67.90 22.75 -35.24
CA PHE A 242 -68.77 22.16 -34.21
C PHE A 242 -70.21 22.01 -34.71
N SER A 243 -70.86 20.89 -34.37
CA SER A 243 -72.32 20.80 -34.35
C SER A 243 -72.81 21.22 -32.98
N LEU A 244 -73.63 22.26 -32.92
CA LEU A 244 -74.12 22.86 -31.68
C LEU A 244 -75.63 23.04 -31.67
N GLU A 245 -76.21 22.98 -30.48
CA GLU A 245 -77.59 23.34 -30.20
C GLU A 245 -77.60 24.26 -28.97
N GLY A 246 -78.33 25.36 -29.03
CA GLY A 246 -78.32 26.39 -28.00
C GLY A 246 -79.71 26.88 -27.67
N TRP A 247 -79.95 27.14 -26.38
CA TRP A 247 -81.13 27.82 -25.87
C TRP A 247 -80.67 29.10 -25.19
N MET A 248 -81.28 30.22 -25.55
CA MET A 248 -81.06 31.52 -24.91
C MET A 248 -82.37 31.98 -24.29
N THR A 249 -82.35 32.36 -23.02
CA THR A 249 -83.49 32.91 -22.30
C THR A 249 -83.32 34.42 -22.16
N LEU A 250 -84.33 35.16 -22.59
CA LEU A 250 -84.42 36.61 -22.47
C LEU A 250 -85.37 36.95 -21.32
N SER A 251 -84.96 37.90 -20.47
CA SER A 251 -85.76 38.45 -19.39
C SER A 251 -85.55 39.96 -19.31
N LYS A 252 -86.64 40.75 -19.33
CA LYS A 252 -86.60 42.22 -19.31
C LYS A 252 -85.69 42.85 -20.39
N GLY A 253 -85.62 42.23 -21.56
CA GLY A 253 -84.81 42.71 -22.69
C GLY A 253 -83.33 42.36 -22.59
N GLU A 254 -82.90 41.69 -21.51
CA GLU A 254 -81.53 41.23 -21.32
C GLU A 254 -81.45 39.71 -21.38
N ILE A 255 -80.26 39.19 -21.70
CA ILE A 255 -80.00 37.75 -21.66
C ILE A 255 -79.89 37.32 -20.19
N ALA A 256 -80.84 36.49 -19.73
CA ALA A 256 -80.86 35.95 -18.37
C ALA A 256 -79.92 34.74 -18.22
N GLY A 257 -79.75 33.98 -19.30
CA GLY A 257 -78.91 32.81 -19.36
C GLY A 257 -79.20 31.97 -20.59
N GLY A 258 -78.53 30.84 -20.71
CA GLY A 258 -78.70 29.91 -21.81
C GLY A 258 -77.92 28.62 -21.60
N ASP A 259 -78.31 27.60 -22.34
CA ASP A 259 -77.66 26.30 -22.37
C ASP A 259 -77.08 26.09 -23.77
N VAL A 260 -75.86 25.59 -23.84
CA VAL A 260 -75.16 25.27 -25.08
C VAL A 260 -74.78 23.80 -25.03
N TRP A 261 -75.16 23.07 -26.07
CA TRP A 261 -74.86 21.67 -26.24
C TRP A 261 -74.01 21.48 -27.50
N LEU A 262 -72.74 21.16 -27.33
CA LEU A 262 -71.83 20.78 -28.40
C LEU A 262 -71.93 19.28 -28.61
N LYS A 263 -72.69 18.86 -29.63
CA LYS A 263 -72.96 17.45 -29.94
C LYS A 263 -71.67 16.72 -30.35
N GLN A 264 -70.95 17.33 -31.27
CA GLN A 264 -69.70 16.82 -31.84
C GLN A 264 -68.91 17.99 -32.42
N GLY A 265 -67.60 17.86 -32.51
CA GLY A 265 -66.76 18.84 -33.18
C GLY A 265 -65.34 18.84 -32.67
N GLY A 266 -64.55 19.77 -33.19
CA GLY A 266 -63.19 19.93 -32.75
C GLY A 266 -62.51 21.16 -33.31
N ALA A 267 -61.39 21.51 -32.68
CA ALA A 267 -60.50 22.57 -33.10
C ALA A 267 -59.07 22.05 -33.20
N SER A 268 -58.28 22.62 -34.10
CA SER A 268 -56.85 22.34 -34.19
C SER A 268 -56.03 23.62 -34.26
N TRP A 269 -54.89 23.66 -33.59
CA TRP A 269 -53.98 24.81 -33.60
C TRP A 269 -52.53 24.37 -33.74
N LEU A 270 -51.70 25.25 -34.31
CA LEU A 270 -50.27 25.01 -34.46
C LEU A 270 -49.53 25.41 -33.17
N GLY A 271 -48.81 24.46 -32.56
CA GLY A 271 -47.84 24.69 -31.48
C GLY A 271 -46.42 24.94 -32.03
N ASP A 272 -45.40 24.64 -31.22
CA ASP A 272 -43.99 24.94 -31.56
C ASP A 272 -43.46 24.14 -32.76
N ASN A 273 -44.05 22.96 -33.05
CA ASN A 273 -43.83 22.15 -34.26
C ASN A 273 -44.86 21.00 -34.44
N THR A 274 -45.92 20.97 -33.62
CA THR A 274 -46.95 19.93 -33.61
C THR A 274 -48.32 20.58 -33.71
N THR A 275 -49.20 20.02 -34.56
CA THR A 275 -50.61 20.39 -34.57
C THR A 275 -51.30 19.71 -33.40
N HIS A 276 -51.85 20.52 -32.50
CA HIS A 276 -52.67 20.04 -31.41
C HIS A 276 -54.14 20.02 -31.84
N THR A 277 -54.90 19.08 -31.30
CA THR A 277 -56.31 18.84 -31.62
C THR A 277 -57.13 18.75 -30.34
N LEU A 278 -58.27 19.43 -30.33
CA LEU A 278 -59.32 19.33 -29.33
C LEU A 278 -60.53 18.74 -30.04
N SER A 279 -61.15 17.72 -29.48
CA SER A 279 -62.46 17.24 -29.90
C SER A 279 -63.41 17.20 -28.72
N VAL A 280 -64.69 17.42 -29.00
CA VAL A 280 -65.77 17.37 -28.03
C VAL A 280 -66.77 16.32 -28.47
N ASP A 281 -67.25 15.54 -27.50
CA ASP A 281 -68.33 14.58 -27.69
C ASP A 281 -69.36 14.82 -26.60
N ASN A 282 -70.52 15.35 -27.00
CA ASN A 282 -71.66 15.56 -26.11
C ASN A 282 -71.34 16.48 -24.90
N LEU A 283 -70.65 17.60 -25.15
CA LEU A 283 -70.27 18.59 -24.11
C LEU A 283 -71.42 19.59 -23.89
N THR A 284 -71.85 19.76 -22.65
CA THR A 284 -72.86 20.76 -22.27
C THR A 284 -72.22 21.90 -21.49
N ALA A 285 -72.64 23.12 -21.74
CA ALA A 285 -72.26 24.31 -20.99
C ALA A 285 -73.49 25.15 -20.67
N GLN A 286 -73.53 25.71 -19.46
CA GLN A 286 -74.58 26.60 -19.01
C GLN A 286 -73.99 28.01 -18.80
N ILE A 287 -74.66 29.01 -19.33
CA ILE A 287 -74.35 30.42 -19.13
C ILE A 287 -75.50 31.01 -18.30
N SER A 288 -75.20 31.61 -17.17
CA SER A 288 -76.22 32.26 -16.33
C SER A 288 -75.75 33.64 -15.89
N ARG A 289 -76.67 34.59 -15.83
CA ARG A 289 -76.39 35.92 -15.28
C ARG A 289 -76.75 35.94 -13.80
N GLU A 290 -75.75 35.94 -12.94
CA GLU A 290 -75.92 36.10 -11.49
C GLU A 290 -75.74 37.58 -11.14
N GLN A 291 -76.80 38.40 -11.20
CA GLN A 291 -76.66 39.87 -11.08
C GLN A 291 -75.81 40.30 -9.87
N PRO A 292 -74.74 41.10 -10.08
CA PRO A 292 -74.36 41.80 -11.32
C PRO A 292 -73.40 41.05 -12.29
N GLY A 293 -73.02 39.80 -12.02
CA GLY A 293 -72.04 39.01 -12.77
C GLY A 293 -72.57 37.98 -13.78
N TRP A 294 -71.62 37.30 -14.42
CA TRP A 294 -71.84 36.20 -15.36
C TRP A 294 -71.16 34.93 -14.85
N GLN A 295 -71.83 33.79 -14.98
CA GLN A 295 -71.29 32.48 -14.67
C GLN A 295 -71.37 31.57 -15.89
N PHE A 296 -70.27 30.89 -16.18
CA PHE A 296 -70.13 29.85 -17.18
C PHE A 296 -69.81 28.53 -16.47
N TYR A 297 -70.65 27.52 -16.66
CA TYR A 297 -70.57 26.24 -15.96
C TYR A 297 -70.56 25.06 -16.94
N ILE A 298 -69.50 24.26 -16.91
CA ILE A 298 -69.39 22.98 -17.58
C ILE A 298 -69.48 21.89 -16.49
N PRO A 299 -70.58 21.13 -16.40
CA PRO A 299 -70.73 20.09 -15.37
C PRO A 299 -69.84 18.86 -15.60
N ASP A 300 -69.51 18.55 -16.86
CA ASP A 300 -68.72 17.39 -17.25
C ASP A 300 -67.82 17.75 -18.45
N THR A 301 -66.51 17.82 -18.23
CA THR A 301 -65.49 18.11 -19.23
C THR A 301 -65.26 16.92 -20.18
N ARG A 302 -66.20 16.69 -21.09
CA ARG A 302 -66.14 15.67 -22.16
C ARG A 302 -65.33 16.13 -23.37
N ILE A 303 -64.06 16.37 -23.14
CA ILE A 303 -63.13 16.81 -24.19
C ILE A 303 -62.05 15.76 -24.40
N THR A 304 -61.51 15.68 -25.61
CA THR A 304 -60.35 14.84 -25.94
C THR A 304 -59.30 15.73 -26.58
N LEU A 305 -58.09 15.73 -26.01
CA LEU A 305 -56.96 16.54 -26.43
C LEU A 305 -55.88 15.62 -27.02
N ASP A 306 -55.46 15.84 -28.26
CA ASP A 306 -54.45 15.03 -28.97
C ASP A 306 -54.73 13.52 -28.91
N GLY A 307 -56.00 13.14 -29.06
CA GLY A 307 -56.46 11.74 -29.01
C GLY A 307 -56.54 11.12 -27.62
N LYS A 308 -56.23 11.88 -26.56
CA LYS A 308 -56.36 11.45 -25.16
C LYS A 308 -57.64 12.04 -24.54
N PRO A 309 -58.55 11.20 -24.02
CA PRO A 309 -59.72 11.68 -23.28
C PRO A 309 -59.28 12.49 -22.05
N TRP A 310 -59.88 13.65 -21.87
CA TRP A 310 -59.69 14.47 -20.67
C TRP A 310 -60.51 13.88 -19.51
N PRO A 311 -60.02 13.92 -18.26
CA PRO A 311 -60.78 13.41 -17.12
C PRO A 311 -62.13 14.13 -16.96
N SER A 312 -63.18 13.38 -16.67
CA SER A 312 -64.50 13.95 -16.37
C SER A 312 -64.43 14.76 -15.07
N GLY A 313 -64.66 16.07 -15.18
CA GLY A 313 -64.66 17.02 -14.08
C GLY A 313 -65.58 18.19 -14.38
N ALA A 314 -65.78 19.06 -13.40
CA ALA A 314 -66.56 20.28 -13.56
C ALA A 314 -65.64 21.51 -13.65
N LEU A 315 -66.01 22.48 -14.49
CA LEU A 315 -65.37 23.80 -14.60
C LEU A 315 -66.43 24.89 -14.46
N THR A 316 -66.25 25.78 -13.50
CA THR A 316 -67.05 27.00 -13.36
C THR A 316 -66.14 28.21 -13.46
N VAL A 317 -66.49 29.15 -14.32
CA VAL A 317 -65.85 30.46 -14.41
C VAL A 317 -66.92 31.51 -14.18
N ALA A 318 -66.77 32.32 -13.13
CA ALA A 318 -67.69 33.41 -12.84
C ALA A 318 -66.93 34.74 -12.82
N TRP A 319 -67.46 35.73 -13.53
CA TRP A 319 -66.99 37.12 -13.48
C TRP A 319 -68.00 37.95 -12.70
N LEU A 320 -67.52 38.58 -11.64
CA LEU A 320 -68.28 39.52 -10.82
C LEU A 320 -67.74 40.92 -11.12
N PRO A 321 -68.57 41.86 -11.59
CA PRO A 321 -68.13 43.22 -11.81
C PRO A 321 -67.79 43.91 -10.50
N GLN A 322 -67.10 45.03 -10.63
CA GLN A 322 -66.78 45.94 -9.53
C GLN A 322 -68.05 46.29 -8.75
N GLN A 323 -68.00 46.14 -7.43
CA GLN A 323 -69.13 46.42 -6.55
C GLN A 323 -68.83 47.63 -5.68
N ASP A 324 -69.83 48.48 -5.48
CA ASP A 324 -69.72 49.58 -4.53
C ASP A 324 -69.89 49.02 -3.12
N VAL A 325 -68.81 49.03 -2.34
CA VAL A 325 -68.78 48.54 -0.96
C VAL A 325 -68.50 49.74 -0.07
N GLY A 326 -69.48 50.18 0.72
CA GLY A 326 -69.38 51.40 1.52
C GLY A 326 -68.15 51.41 2.44
N GLY A 327 -67.37 52.51 2.41
CA GLY A 327 -66.13 52.72 3.17
C GLY A 327 -65.18 53.69 2.44
N GLU A 328 -64.13 54.22 3.10
CA GLU A 328 -63.31 55.32 2.55
C GLU A 328 -62.62 55.03 1.19
N ASN A 329 -62.35 53.77 0.84
CA ASN A 329 -61.84 53.35 -0.48
C ASN A 329 -62.93 52.64 -1.29
N HIS A 330 -63.87 53.44 -1.77
CA HIS A 330 -65.08 53.07 -2.52
C HIS A 330 -64.77 52.32 -3.83
N THR A 331 -64.64 50.99 -3.75
CA THR A 331 -65.08 49.97 -4.72
C THR A 331 -64.31 48.67 -4.48
N ARG A 332 -65.02 47.53 -4.49
CA ARG A 332 -64.41 46.20 -4.55
C ARG A 332 -64.10 45.91 -6.01
N SER A 333 -62.84 45.64 -6.34
CA SER A 333 -62.40 45.19 -7.67
C SER A 333 -63.35 44.13 -8.23
N ASP A 334 -63.54 44.16 -9.53
CA ASP A 334 -64.08 43.02 -10.26
C ASP A 334 -63.25 41.76 -9.96
N GLU A 335 -63.95 40.63 -9.84
CA GLU A 335 -63.43 39.36 -9.32
C GLU A 335 -63.70 38.25 -10.33
N LEU A 336 -62.65 37.56 -10.75
CA LEU A 336 -62.76 36.33 -11.53
C LEU A 336 -62.66 35.13 -10.60
N ARG A 337 -63.72 34.32 -10.53
CA ARG A 337 -63.76 33.08 -9.77
C ARG A 337 -63.64 31.90 -10.71
N ILE A 338 -62.65 31.06 -10.46
CA ILE A 338 -62.43 29.80 -11.18
C ILE A 338 -62.63 28.67 -10.18
N ARG A 339 -63.47 27.71 -10.54
CA ARG A 339 -63.64 26.44 -9.81
C ARG A 339 -63.43 25.31 -10.80
N ALA A 340 -62.54 24.40 -10.48
CA ALA A 340 -62.29 23.23 -11.31
C ALA A 340 -62.09 21.99 -10.45
N SER A 341 -62.44 20.84 -11.00
CA SER A 341 -62.26 19.55 -10.34
C SER A 341 -61.69 18.53 -11.31
N ASN A 342 -60.94 17.57 -10.76
CA ASN A 342 -60.35 16.47 -11.52
C ASN A 342 -59.49 16.93 -12.73
N LEU A 343 -58.64 17.94 -12.55
CA LEU A 343 -57.74 18.41 -13.60
C LEU A 343 -56.48 17.53 -13.65
N GLU A 344 -56.15 16.98 -14.82
CA GLU A 344 -54.90 16.24 -15.04
C GLU A 344 -53.88 17.13 -15.76
N LEU A 345 -52.75 17.40 -15.09
CA LEU A 345 -51.76 18.36 -15.58
C LEU A 345 -51.03 17.88 -16.83
N ALA A 346 -50.80 16.57 -16.95
CA ALA A 346 -50.18 15.98 -18.13
C ALA A 346 -51.02 16.19 -19.41
N GLY A 347 -52.35 16.29 -19.27
CA GLY A 347 -53.24 16.59 -20.37
C GLY A 347 -53.14 18.04 -20.86
N LEU A 348 -52.69 18.98 -20.01
CA LEU A 348 -52.61 20.40 -20.36
C LEU A 348 -51.41 20.73 -21.26
N GLU A 349 -50.51 19.78 -21.54
CA GLU A 349 -49.31 20.00 -22.36
C GLU A 349 -49.65 20.55 -23.75
N ALA A 350 -50.77 20.15 -24.36
CA ALA A 350 -51.19 20.69 -25.66
C ALA A 350 -51.57 22.18 -25.59
N LEU A 351 -51.88 22.69 -24.39
CA LEU A 351 -52.17 24.10 -24.13
C LEU A 351 -50.91 24.89 -23.77
N ARG A 352 -49.74 24.25 -23.61
CA ARG A 352 -48.46 24.92 -23.29
C ARG A 352 -48.11 26.05 -24.28
N PRO A 353 -48.25 25.89 -25.62
CA PRO A 353 -47.97 26.98 -26.55
C PRO A 353 -48.87 28.21 -26.32
N LEU A 354 -50.11 27.98 -25.84
CA LEU A 354 -51.04 29.04 -25.49
C LEU A 354 -50.62 29.73 -24.20
N ALA A 355 -50.20 28.95 -23.19
CA ALA A 355 -49.65 29.47 -21.93
C ALA A 355 -48.39 30.31 -22.16
N ALA A 356 -47.49 29.89 -23.05
CA ALA A 356 -46.27 30.63 -23.40
C ALA A 356 -46.57 31.98 -24.08
N LYS A 357 -47.63 32.06 -24.91
CA LYS A 357 -48.09 33.32 -25.50
C LYS A 357 -48.78 34.25 -24.51
N LEU A 358 -49.43 33.70 -23.49
CA LEU A 358 -50.00 34.46 -22.37
C LEU A 358 -48.90 35.01 -21.45
N SER A 359 -47.90 34.19 -21.13
CA SER A 359 -46.73 34.57 -20.33
C SER A 359 -45.52 33.71 -20.70
N PRO A 360 -44.45 34.30 -21.26
CA PRO A 360 -43.24 33.56 -21.61
C PRO A 360 -42.63 32.79 -20.42
N VAL A 361 -42.69 33.38 -19.21
CA VAL A 361 -42.17 32.78 -17.98
C VAL A 361 -42.94 31.51 -17.61
N LEU A 362 -44.27 31.51 -17.75
CA LEU A 362 -45.07 30.30 -17.50
C LEU A 362 -44.73 29.21 -18.52
N GLY A 363 -44.50 29.58 -19.78
CA GLY A 363 -44.04 28.66 -20.82
C GLY A 363 -42.70 28.00 -20.48
N GLU A 364 -41.71 28.77 -20.05
CA GLU A 364 -40.39 28.27 -19.65
C GLU A 364 -40.47 27.34 -18.42
N ILE A 365 -41.20 27.76 -17.39
CA ILE A 365 -41.39 26.96 -16.17
C ILE A 365 -42.06 25.64 -16.52
N TRP A 366 -43.15 25.67 -17.29
CA TRP A 366 -43.86 24.46 -17.70
C TRP A 366 -42.98 23.53 -18.53
N GLN A 367 -42.25 24.07 -19.50
CA GLN A 367 -41.35 23.29 -20.35
C GLN A 367 -40.23 22.61 -19.56
N ALA A 368 -39.67 23.29 -18.56
CA ALA A 368 -38.61 22.75 -17.72
C ALA A 368 -39.13 21.76 -16.68
N THR A 369 -40.23 22.08 -16.00
CA THR A 369 -40.79 21.29 -14.90
C THR A 369 -41.63 20.10 -15.37
N GLN A 370 -42.26 20.18 -16.54
CA GLN A 370 -43.12 19.14 -17.11
C GLN A 370 -44.08 18.55 -16.06
N PRO A 371 -44.96 19.40 -15.47
CA PRO A 371 -45.77 18.99 -14.34
C PRO A 371 -46.77 17.90 -14.75
N SER A 372 -46.91 16.90 -13.89
CA SER A 372 -47.87 15.81 -14.04
C SER A 372 -48.57 15.52 -12.72
N GLY A 373 -49.60 14.67 -12.74
CA GLY A 373 -50.47 14.39 -11.60
C GLY A 373 -51.83 15.06 -11.70
N LYS A 374 -52.60 14.97 -10.62
CA LYS A 374 -54.02 15.33 -10.60
C LYS A 374 -54.30 16.40 -9.55
N ILE A 375 -54.96 17.48 -9.96
CA ILE A 375 -55.56 18.45 -9.05
C ILE A 375 -57.02 18.03 -8.84
N ALA A 376 -57.32 17.51 -7.66
CA ALA A 376 -58.65 17.02 -7.31
C ALA A 376 -59.66 18.18 -7.23
N THR A 377 -59.26 19.28 -6.58
CA THR A 377 -60.07 20.51 -6.48
C THR A 377 -59.18 21.73 -6.66
N LEU A 378 -59.64 22.71 -7.43
CA LEU A 378 -59.03 24.02 -7.58
C LEU A 378 -60.11 25.09 -7.42
N ALA A 379 -59.88 26.03 -6.51
CA ALA A 379 -60.66 27.24 -6.35
C ALA A 379 -59.73 28.44 -6.34
N LEU A 380 -59.94 29.38 -7.26
CA LEU A 380 -59.21 30.63 -7.36
C LEU A 380 -60.20 31.79 -7.36
N ASP A 381 -59.95 32.79 -6.53
CA ASP A 381 -60.65 34.07 -6.53
C ASP A 381 -59.63 35.16 -6.81
N ILE A 382 -59.71 35.76 -8.01
CA ILE A 382 -58.71 36.69 -8.53
C ILE A 382 -59.35 38.09 -8.64
N PRO A 383 -59.02 39.03 -7.74
CA PRO A 383 -59.37 40.44 -7.92
C PRO A 383 -58.54 41.03 -9.06
N LEU A 384 -59.18 41.47 -10.14
CA LEU A 384 -58.47 41.86 -11.37
C LEU A 384 -57.63 43.14 -11.23
N GLN A 385 -57.99 44.03 -10.29
CA GLN A 385 -57.23 45.25 -9.96
C GLN A 385 -56.19 45.04 -8.85
N ALA A 386 -56.24 43.90 -8.15
CA ALA A 386 -55.40 43.59 -6.98
C ALA A 386 -55.04 42.09 -6.98
N THR A 387 -54.37 41.64 -8.05
CA THR A 387 -54.05 40.22 -8.27
C THR A 387 -53.16 39.63 -7.16
N GLU A 388 -52.40 40.46 -6.45
CA GLU A 388 -51.64 40.12 -5.25
C GLU A 388 -52.50 39.74 -4.05
N LYS A 389 -53.83 39.97 -4.11
CA LYS A 389 -54.81 39.53 -3.10
C LYS A 389 -55.58 38.28 -3.53
N THR A 390 -55.08 37.57 -4.55
CA THR A 390 -55.69 36.32 -5.02
C THR A 390 -55.79 35.32 -3.88
N ARG A 391 -56.99 34.74 -3.73
CA ARG A 391 -57.24 33.66 -2.78
C ARG A 391 -57.30 32.35 -3.53
N PHE A 392 -56.76 31.30 -2.93
CA PHE A 392 -56.73 29.98 -3.53
C PHE A 392 -57.05 28.90 -2.50
N GLN A 393 -57.66 27.84 -3.00
CA GLN A 393 -57.79 26.57 -2.30
C GLN A 393 -57.59 25.45 -3.32
N ALA A 394 -56.63 24.56 -3.06
CA ALA A 394 -56.31 23.47 -3.95
C ALA A 394 -56.03 22.18 -3.16
N SER A 395 -56.39 21.05 -3.75
CA SER A 395 -55.96 19.73 -3.31
C SER A 395 -55.46 18.93 -4.51
N TRP A 396 -54.37 18.21 -4.33
CA TRP A 396 -53.74 17.45 -5.40
C TRP A 396 -53.23 16.11 -4.92
N GLU A 397 -53.13 15.20 -5.88
CA GLU A 397 -52.68 13.83 -5.70
C GLU A 397 -51.58 13.55 -6.71
N ASN A 398 -50.50 12.96 -6.21
CA ASN A 398 -49.43 12.40 -7.03
C ASN A 398 -48.84 13.41 -8.03
N LEU A 399 -48.65 14.67 -7.61
CA LEU A 399 -47.95 15.65 -8.43
C LEU A 399 -46.49 15.23 -8.60
N ALA A 400 -45.97 15.45 -9.81
CA ALA A 400 -44.56 15.27 -10.10
C ALA A 400 -44.06 16.36 -11.04
N TRP A 401 -42.83 16.82 -10.81
CA TRP A 401 -42.15 17.79 -11.66
C TRP A 401 -40.64 17.53 -11.67
N LYS A 402 -40.00 17.90 -12.78
CA LYS A 402 -38.55 17.91 -12.93
C LYS A 402 -37.94 19.14 -12.29
N GLN A 403 -36.68 19.03 -11.90
CA GLN A 403 -35.92 20.13 -11.31
C GLN A 403 -35.91 21.35 -12.22
N TRP A 404 -36.10 22.52 -11.63
CA TRP A 404 -35.96 23.80 -12.32
C TRP A 404 -35.08 24.74 -11.51
N LYS A 405 -33.88 25.03 -12.03
CA LYS A 405 -32.85 25.81 -11.32
C LYS A 405 -32.57 25.20 -9.93
N LEU A 406 -32.81 25.96 -8.87
CA LEU A 406 -32.66 25.53 -7.47
C LEU A 406 -33.94 24.92 -6.88
N LEU A 407 -35.05 24.84 -7.64
CA LEU A 407 -36.25 24.11 -7.19
C LEU A 407 -36.03 22.62 -7.47
N PRO A 408 -35.88 21.77 -6.42
CA PRO A 408 -35.70 20.33 -6.60
C PRO A 408 -36.88 19.72 -7.34
N GLY A 409 -36.62 18.70 -8.15
CA GLY A 409 -37.68 17.87 -8.71
C GLY A 409 -38.36 17.08 -7.61
N ALA A 410 -39.62 16.72 -7.80
CA ALA A 410 -40.34 15.88 -6.85
C ALA A 410 -41.24 14.89 -7.58
N GLU A 411 -41.44 13.73 -6.96
CA GLU A 411 -42.38 12.71 -7.37
C GLU A 411 -43.36 12.42 -6.23
N HIS A 412 -44.55 11.92 -6.56
CA HIS A 412 -45.56 11.51 -5.58
C HIS A 412 -45.93 12.58 -4.54
N PHE A 413 -45.85 13.84 -4.93
CA PHE A 413 -46.14 14.97 -4.07
C PHE A 413 -47.65 15.15 -3.96
N SER A 414 -48.22 14.91 -2.78
CA SER A 414 -49.66 15.05 -2.52
C SER A 414 -49.90 16.03 -1.40
N GLY A 415 -51.03 16.74 -1.41
CA GLY A 415 -51.24 17.77 -0.41
C GLY A 415 -52.43 18.68 -0.63
N THR A 416 -52.48 19.69 0.23
CA THR A 416 -53.50 20.74 0.20
C THR A 416 -52.85 22.11 0.35
N LEU A 417 -53.41 23.09 -0.34
CA LEU A 417 -53.01 24.49 -0.32
C LEU A 417 -54.25 25.34 -0.03
N ALA A 418 -54.16 26.25 0.93
CA ALA A 418 -55.26 27.17 1.23
C ALA A 418 -54.71 28.51 1.72
N GLY A 419 -55.35 29.61 1.31
CA GLY A 419 -55.02 30.95 1.76
C GLY A 419 -55.10 31.99 0.64
N SER A 420 -54.21 32.96 0.69
CA SER A 420 -54.01 34.00 -0.30
C SER A 420 -52.53 34.16 -0.66
N VAL A 421 -52.24 34.96 -1.67
CA VAL A 421 -50.86 35.31 -2.03
C VAL A 421 -50.14 36.02 -0.87
N GLU A 422 -50.87 36.71 0.02
CA GLU A 422 -50.34 37.39 1.22
C GLU A 422 -50.16 36.44 2.42
N ASP A 423 -51.06 35.49 2.65
CA ASP A 423 -50.98 34.54 3.78
C ASP A 423 -51.54 33.19 3.35
N GLY A 424 -50.71 32.14 3.42
CA GLY A 424 -51.10 30.81 2.97
C GLY A 424 -50.45 29.69 3.75
N GLN A 425 -51.14 28.54 3.77
CA GLN A 425 -50.64 27.30 4.32
C GLN A 425 -50.69 26.19 3.27
N MET A 426 -49.61 25.41 3.23
CA MET A 426 -49.46 24.22 2.42
C MET A 426 -49.13 23.03 3.32
N LYS A 427 -49.90 21.94 3.20
CA LYS A 427 -49.59 20.66 3.83
C LYS A 427 -49.21 19.68 2.75
N VAL A 428 -48.06 19.04 2.89
CA VAL A 428 -47.49 18.15 1.88
C VAL A 428 -47.20 16.80 2.50
N ALA A 429 -47.42 15.76 1.70
CA ALA A 429 -47.08 14.39 2.01
C ALA A 429 -46.45 13.72 0.79
N MET A 430 -45.41 12.93 1.02
CA MET A 430 -44.72 12.14 0.00
C MET A 430 -44.59 10.70 0.52
N GLN A 431 -44.83 9.72 -0.35
CA GLN A 431 -44.63 8.30 -0.06
C GLN A 431 -43.88 7.65 -1.21
N GLN A 432 -42.80 6.93 -0.89
CA GLN A 432 -41.94 6.28 -1.88
C GLN A 432 -41.58 7.23 -3.05
N ALA A 433 -41.14 8.44 -2.70
CA ALA A 433 -40.87 9.51 -3.63
C ALA A 433 -39.39 9.64 -3.91
N LYS A 434 -39.04 10.06 -5.13
CA LYS A 434 -37.70 10.56 -5.45
C LYS A 434 -37.76 12.07 -5.58
N MET A 435 -36.76 12.73 -5.02
CA MET A 435 -36.61 14.18 -5.10
C MET A 435 -35.22 14.48 -5.68
N PRO A 436 -35.09 14.54 -7.02
CA PRO A 436 -33.85 14.88 -7.68
C PRO A 436 -33.45 16.33 -7.38
N TYR A 437 -32.21 16.52 -6.91
CA TYR A 437 -31.60 17.84 -6.74
C TYR A 437 -30.19 17.82 -7.33
N GLU A 438 -30.16 17.60 -8.65
CA GLU A 438 -28.96 17.64 -9.48
C GLU A 438 -28.23 18.96 -9.25
N THR A 439 -26.89 18.93 -9.27
CA THR A 439 -25.96 20.00 -8.87
C THR A 439 -25.75 20.21 -7.37
N VAL A 440 -26.65 19.75 -6.50
CA VAL A 440 -26.46 19.84 -5.03
C VAL A 440 -26.02 18.49 -4.47
N PHE A 441 -26.78 17.42 -4.75
CA PHE A 441 -26.48 16.07 -4.25
C PHE A 441 -26.08 15.13 -5.39
N ARG A 442 -25.24 14.14 -5.08
CA ARG A 442 -24.78 13.10 -6.03
C ARG A 442 -25.85 12.10 -6.43
N ALA A 443 -26.85 11.93 -5.57
CA ALA A 443 -27.96 11.02 -5.77
C ALA A 443 -29.28 11.74 -5.48
N PRO A 444 -30.39 11.35 -6.11
CA PRO A 444 -31.70 11.84 -5.74
C PRO A 444 -32.02 11.46 -4.29
N LEU A 445 -32.74 12.33 -3.58
CA LEU A 445 -33.21 12.02 -2.23
C LEU A 445 -34.35 10.99 -2.35
N GLU A 446 -34.09 9.78 -1.86
CA GLU A 446 -35.06 8.67 -1.87
C GLU A 446 -35.89 8.71 -0.59
N ILE A 447 -37.07 9.32 -0.66
CA ILE A 447 -37.98 9.52 0.48
C ILE A 447 -38.91 8.30 0.61
N GLU A 448 -38.82 7.59 1.74
CA GLU A 448 -39.76 6.52 2.09
C GLU A 448 -41.11 7.11 2.52
N ASN A 449 -41.07 8.08 3.43
CA ASN A 449 -42.22 8.82 3.92
C ASN A 449 -41.80 10.23 4.33
N GLY A 450 -42.55 11.25 3.95
CA GLY A 450 -42.26 12.63 4.30
C GLY A 450 -43.54 13.44 4.48
N VAL A 451 -43.60 14.23 5.55
CA VAL A 451 -44.65 15.21 5.80
C VAL A 451 -44.04 16.56 6.15
N ALA A 452 -44.68 17.64 5.72
CA ALA A 452 -44.31 18.99 6.12
C ALA A 452 -45.52 19.93 6.05
N THR A 453 -45.53 20.92 6.94
CA THR A 453 -46.45 22.05 6.88
C THR A 453 -45.65 23.31 6.60
N LEU A 454 -45.88 23.93 5.45
CA LEU A 454 -45.30 25.22 5.09
C LEU A 454 -46.35 26.31 5.26
N SER A 455 -45.99 27.43 5.85
CA SER A 455 -46.85 28.62 5.93
C SER A 455 -46.05 29.85 5.59
N TRP A 456 -46.63 30.78 4.84
CA TRP A 456 -45.98 32.03 4.50
C TRP A 456 -46.86 33.23 4.82
N LEU A 457 -46.21 34.36 5.07
CA LEU A 457 -46.82 35.66 5.29
C LEU A 457 -46.03 36.71 4.51
N LYS A 458 -46.69 37.49 3.66
CA LYS A 458 -46.15 38.61 2.90
C LYS A 458 -46.99 39.84 3.21
N ASN A 459 -46.37 40.81 3.87
CA ASN A 459 -46.99 42.09 4.22
C ASN A 459 -45.97 43.23 4.07
N GLU A 460 -46.31 44.43 4.56
CA GLU A 460 -45.43 45.61 4.50
C GLU A 460 -44.08 45.39 5.20
N ASN A 461 -44.04 44.53 6.23
CA ASN A 461 -42.81 44.22 6.98
C ASN A 461 -41.86 43.27 6.22
N GLY A 462 -42.33 42.63 5.15
CA GLY A 462 -41.55 41.73 4.31
C GLY A 462 -42.20 40.36 4.10
N PHE A 463 -41.38 39.37 3.75
CA PHE A 463 -41.80 37.99 3.51
C PHE A 463 -41.28 37.06 4.60
N GLN A 464 -42.14 36.21 5.13
CA GLN A 464 -41.83 35.15 6.08
C GLN A 464 -42.29 33.81 5.53
N LEU A 465 -41.46 32.78 5.64
CA LEU A 465 -41.78 31.39 5.31
C LEU A 465 -41.37 30.49 6.47
N ASP A 466 -42.33 29.85 7.11
CA ASP A 466 -42.11 28.84 8.15
C ASP A 466 -42.33 27.44 7.60
N GLY A 467 -41.41 26.53 7.89
CA GLY A 467 -41.63 25.09 7.79
C GLY A 467 -41.74 24.48 9.18
N ARG A 468 -42.89 23.87 9.48
CA ARG A 468 -43.18 23.21 10.76
C ARG A 468 -43.58 21.76 10.53
N ASP A 469 -43.42 20.95 11.57
CA ASP A 469 -43.77 19.53 11.57
C ASP A 469 -43.14 18.79 10.39
N ILE A 470 -41.89 19.14 10.04
CA ILE A 470 -41.14 18.47 8.98
C ILE A 470 -40.63 17.16 9.57
N ASP A 471 -41.10 16.05 9.03
CA ASP A 471 -40.67 14.70 9.38
C ASP A 471 -40.46 13.93 8.08
N VAL A 472 -39.21 13.61 7.78
CA VAL A 472 -38.79 13.00 6.52
C VAL A 472 -37.90 11.81 6.80
N LYS A 473 -38.40 10.62 6.45
CA LYS A 473 -37.63 9.37 6.43
C LYS A 473 -37.20 9.07 5.00
N ALA A 474 -35.89 9.19 4.77
CA ALA A 474 -35.22 8.89 3.53
C ALA A 474 -34.32 7.65 3.68
N LYS A 475 -33.66 7.23 2.60
CA LYS A 475 -32.72 6.10 2.60
C LYS A 475 -31.62 6.29 3.66
N ALA A 476 -31.64 5.48 4.72
CA ALA A 476 -30.70 5.50 5.84
C ALA A 476 -30.65 6.81 6.66
N VAL A 477 -31.60 7.74 6.47
CA VAL A 477 -31.65 9.01 7.21
C VAL A 477 -33.09 9.32 7.60
N HIS A 478 -33.32 9.63 8.88
CA HIS A 478 -34.58 10.20 9.37
C HIS A 478 -34.32 11.58 9.97
N ALA A 479 -34.88 12.61 9.35
CA ALA A 479 -34.76 14.00 9.79
C ALA A 479 -36.10 14.54 10.28
N ARG A 480 -36.09 15.24 11.43
CA ARG A 480 -37.25 15.96 11.97
C ARG A 480 -36.87 17.36 12.40
N GLY A 481 -37.65 18.36 12.05
CA GLY A 481 -37.33 19.74 12.43
C GLY A 481 -38.25 20.79 11.86
N GLY A 482 -37.72 22.01 11.79
CA GLY A 482 -38.39 23.14 11.18
C GLY A 482 -37.41 24.20 10.74
N PHE A 483 -37.91 25.11 9.91
CA PHE A 483 -37.15 26.28 9.49
C PHE A 483 -38.02 27.54 9.51
N ARG A 484 -37.37 28.69 9.58
CA ARG A 484 -37.98 30.00 9.37
C ARG A 484 -37.06 30.83 8.50
N TYR A 485 -37.58 31.27 7.37
CA TYR A 485 -36.96 32.25 6.50
C TYR A 485 -37.69 33.59 6.64
N LEU A 486 -36.92 34.66 6.81
CA LEU A 486 -37.40 36.03 6.90
C LEU A 486 -36.66 36.86 5.85
N GLN A 487 -37.39 37.64 5.06
CA GLN A 487 -36.86 38.63 4.14
C GLN A 487 -37.58 39.95 4.42
N PRO A 488 -37.11 40.75 5.38
CA PRO A 488 -37.70 42.04 5.68
C PRO A 488 -37.55 43.02 4.51
N THR A 489 -38.46 43.99 4.42
CA THR A 489 -38.40 45.02 3.37
C THR A 489 -37.21 45.96 3.62
N GLY A 490 -36.20 45.92 2.75
CA GLY A 490 -35.02 46.80 2.83
C GLY A 490 -33.93 46.37 3.83
N ASP A 491 -34.03 45.16 4.38
CA ASP A 491 -33.03 44.56 5.28
C ASP A 491 -32.52 43.21 4.72
N GLU A 492 -31.50 42.64 5.34
CA GLU A 492 -30.92 41.36 4.95
C GLU A 492 -31.83 40.17 5.30
N PRO A 493 -31.84 39.09 4.48
CA PRO A 493 -32.57 37.88 4.83
C PRO A 493 -31.96 37.16 6.03
N TRP A 494 -32.81 36.43 6.76
CA TRP A 494 -32.42 35.55 7.85
C TRP A 494 -33.05 34.17 7.69
N LEU A 495 -32.24 33.13 7.74
CA LEU A 495 -32.68 31.74 7.76
C LEU A 495 -32.31 31.11 9.10
N GLY A 496 -33.29 30.51 9.78
CA GLY A 496 -33.12 29.66 10.94
C GLY A 496 -33.56 28.24 10.62
N ILE A 497 -32.71 27.23 10.85
CA ILE A 497 -33.06 25.81 10.76
C ILE A 497 -32.66 25.13 12.06
N LEU A 498 -33.55 24.31 12.59
CA LEU A 498 -33.25 23.38 13.68
C LEU A 498 -33.83 22.02 13.32
N ALA A 499 -32.97 21.02 13.20
CA ALA A 499 -33.40 19.66 12.89
C ALA A 499 -32.58 18.61 13.65
N GLY A 500 -33.25 17.56 14.10
CA GLY A 500 -32.63 16.32 14.56
C GLY A 500 -32.59 15.30 13.43
N ILE A 501 -31.47 14.61 13.28
CA ILE A 501 -31.18 13.65 12.24
C ILE A 501 -30.75 12.34 12.92
N SER A 502 -31.21 11.21 12.40
CA SER A 502 -30.75 9.88 12.81
C SER A 502 -30.45 9.03 11.59
N THR A 503 -29.46 8.14 11.70
CA THR A 503 -29.03 7.24 10.63
C THR A 503 -28.65 5.89 11.22
N ASP A 504 -29.12 4.82 10.59
CA ASP A 504 -28.78 3.43 10.90
C ASP A 504 -27.63 2.90 10.01
N ASP A 505 -27.26 3.65 8.97
CA ASP A 505 -26.19 3.30 8.04
C ASP A 505 -25.47 4.56 7.52
N GLY A 506 -24.45 4.98 8.25
CA GLY A 506 -23.56 6.09 7.90
C GLY A 506 -22.82 5.89 6.58
N SER A 507 -22.73 4.67 6.03
CA SER A 507 -22.16 4.45 4.70
C SER A 507 -22.98 5.09 3.58
N GLN A 508 -24.21 5.53 3.86
CA GLN A 508 -25.05 6.27 2.91
C GLN A 508 -24.90 7.80 3.00
N ALA A 509 -24.03 8.33 3.88
CA ALA A 509 -23.86 9.77 4.08
C ALA A 509 -23.49 10.52 2.79
N TRP A 510 -22.77 9.86 1.87
CA TRP A 510 -22.40 10.42 0.55
C TRP A 510 -23.58 10.93 -0.28
N ARG A 511 -24.80 10.44 -0.03
CA ARG A 511 -26.01 10.89 -0.72
C ARG A 511 -26.46 12.28 -0.28
N TYR A 512 -26.06 12.70 0.92
CA TYR A 512 -26.55 13.89 1.61
C TYR A 512 -25.49 14.98 1.75
N PHE A 513 -24.30 14.80 1.16
CA PHE A 513 -23.27 15.84 1.10
C PHE A 513 -23.54 16.82 -0.05
N PRO A 514 -23.72 18.13 0.23
CA PRO A 514 -23.92 19.15 -0.80
C PRO A 514 -22.60 19.45 -1.54
N GLU A 515 -22.39 18.82 -2.70
CA GLU A 515 -21.11 18.87 -3.44
C GLU A 515 -20.75 20.29 -3.91
N ASN A 516 -21.74 21.10 -4.27
CA ASN A 516 -21.53 22.50 -4.65
C ASN A 516 -21.01 23.39 -3.50
N LEU A 517 -21.23 22.99 -2.24
CA LEU A 517 -20.79 23.74 -1.06
C LEU A 517 -19.50 23.18 -0.45
N MET A 518 -19.37 21.85 -0.41
CA MET A 518 -18.23 21.17 0.20
C MET A 518 -17.03 21.02 -0.74
N GLY A 519 -17.23 21.10 -2.05
CA GLY A 519 -16.20 20.82 -3.05
C GLY A 519 -16.05 19.32 -3.33
N LYS A 520 -15.64 18.99 -4.56
CA LYS A 520 -15.59 17.61 -5.04
C LYS A 520 -14.60 16.72 -4.27
N ALA A 521 -13.39 17.24 -3.99
CA ALA A 521 -12.33 16.48 -3.33
C ALA A 521 -12.74 16.03 -1.91
N LEU A 522 -13.34 16.94 -1.13
CA LEU A 522 -13.82 16.63 0.21
C LEU A 522 -14.96 15.60 0.19
N VAL A 523 -15.92 15.75 -0.72
CA VAL A 523 -17.01 14.79 -0.83
C VAL A 523 -16.48 13.43 -1.27
N ASP A 524 -15.54 13.37 -2.22
CA ASP A 524 -14.88 12.12 -2.62
C ASP A 524 -14.17 11.46 -1.44
N TYR A 525 -13.40 12.23 -0.66
CA TYR A 525 -12.73 11.74 0.54
C TYR A 525 -13.72 11.18 1.58
N LEU A 526 -14.71 11.98 2.00
CA LEU A 526 -15.67 11.54 3.03
C LEU A 526 -16.54 10.37 2.58
N SER A 527 -16.87 10.29 1.28
CA SER A 527 -17.62 9.17 0.71
C SER A 527 -16.84 7.85 0.76
N GLY A 528 -15.50 7.91 0.63
CA GLY A 528 -14.63 6.74 0.78
C GLY A 528 -14.28 6.44 2.24
N ALA A 529 -14.17 7.48 3.07
CA ALA A 529 -13.75 7.38 4.46
C ALA A 529 -14.85 6.82 5.37
N ILE A 530 -16.10 7.26 5.23
CA ILE A 530 -17.21 6.79 6.08
C ILE A 530 -17.80 5.51 5.46
N GLN A 531 -17.32 4.35 5.91
CA GLN A 531 -17.72 3.05 5.37
C GLN A 531 -18.87 2.38 6.15
N GLY A 532 -19.25 2.95 7.29
CA GLY A 532 -20.37 2.48 8.12
C GLY A 532 -20.41 3.18 9.47
N GLY A 533 -21.49 2.97 10.21
CA GLY A 533 -21.73 3.54 11.54
C GLY A 533 -23.21 3.91 11.73
N GLU A 534 -23.60 4.22 12.95
CA GLU A 534 -24.96 4.65 13.30
C GLU A 534 -24.88 5.94 14.12
N ALA A 535 -25.85 6.84 13.95
CA ALA A 535 -25.93 8.05 14.75
C ALA A 535 -27.38 8.34 15.15
N ASP A 536 -27.59 8.51 16.44
CA ASP A 536 -28.85 8.99 17.00
C ASP A 536 -28.73 10.46 17.40
N ASN A 537 -29.78 11.25 17.15
CA ASN A 537 -29.87 12.67 17.53
C ASN A 537 -28.72 13.55 17.02
N ALA A 538 -28.23 13.31 15.81
CA ALA A 538 -27.40 14.29 15.13
C ALA A 538 -28.17 15.61 14.99
N THR A 539 -27.54 16.75 15.22
CA THR A 539 -28.25 18.04 15.30
C THR A 539 -27.74 18.97 14.21
N LEU A 540 -28.67 19.48 13.38
CA LEU A 540 -28.44 20.54 12.41
C LEU A 540 -28.95 21.86 12.97
N VAL A 541 -28.06 22.84 13.09
CA VAL A 541 -28.36 24.24 13.41
C VAL A 541 -27.90 25.11 12.24
N TYR A 542 -28.80 25.97 11.77
CA TYR A 542 -28.48 27.02 10.81
C TYR A 542 -29.09 28.32 11.33
N GLY A 543 -28.33 29.41 11.35
CA GLY A 543 -28.81 30.72 11.77
C GLY A 543 -27.98 31.84 11.16
N GLY A 544 -28.52 32.56 10.19
CA GLY A 544 -27.84 33.70 9.57
C GLY A 544 -28.40 34.08 8.21
N ASN A 545 -27.73 35.03 7.55
CA ASN A 545 -28.04 35.42 6.17
C ASN A 545 -27.52 34.34 5.19
N PRO A 546 -28.39 33.66 4.41
CA PRO A 546 -27.95 32.58 3.54
C PRO A 546 -27.03 33.01 2.40
N HIS A 547 -26.97 34.30 2.07
CA HIS A 547 -26.02 34.83 1.09
C HIS A 547 -24.58 34.95 1.60
N LEU A 548 -24.38 34.92 2.92
CA LEU A 548 -23.06 35.05 3.57
C LEU A 548 -22.47 33.70 4.01
N PHE A 549 -23.19 32.59 3.81
CA PHE A 549 -22.68 31.24 4.08
C PHE A 549 -21.40 31.00 3.24
N PRO A 550 -20.28 30.50 3.83
CA PRO A 550 -20.16 29.81 5.11
C PRO A 550 -19.74 30.64 6.35
N TYR A 551 -20.14 31.91 6.49
CA TYR A 551 -19.99 32.71 7.74
C TYR A 551 -18.57 32.83 8.30
N LYS A 552 -17.60 33.21 7.46
CA LYS A 552 -16.19 33.34 7.87
C LYS A 552 -15.91 34.47 8.88
N HIS A 553 -16.81 35.44 9.04
CA HIS A 553 -16.64 36.58 9.95
C HIS A 553 -17.71 36.62 11.07
N ASN A 554 -18.26 35.46 11.45
CA ASN A 554 -19.30 35.31 12.48
C ASN A 554 -20.62 36.02 12.15
N GLU A 555 -20.98 36.12 10.87
CA GLU A 555 -22.26 36.70 10.41
C GLU A 555 -23.46 35.75 10.57
N GLY A 556 -23.19 34.53 11.06
CA GLY A 556 -24.15 33.47 11.30
C GLY A 556 -23.47 32.22 11.86
N GLN A 557 -24.23 31.14 12.02
CA GLN A 557 -23.75 29.83 12.47
C GLN A 557 -24.41 28.73 11.66
N PHE A 558 -23.59 27.83 11.11
CA PHE A 558 -24.00 26.54 10.59
C PHE A 558 -23.26 25.45 11.35
N GLU A 559 -23.97 24.50 11.93
CA GLU A 559 -23.39 23.39 12.70
C GLU A 559 -24.17 22.10 12.42
N VAL A 560 -23.46 21.01 12.10
CA VAL A 560 -24.01 19.65 12.06
C VAL A 560 -23.18 18.78 12.98
N LEU A 561 -23.70 18.51 14.17
CA LEU A 561 -23.05 17.64 15.15
C LEU A 561 -23.57 16.21 15.00
N VAL A 562 -22.71 15.27 14.64
CA VAL A 562 -23.02 13.86 14.36
C VAL A 562 -22.24 12.95 15.31
N PRO A 563 -22.88 12.39 16.36
CA PRO A 563 -22.26 11.42 17.25
C PRO A 563 -22.29 10.01 16.62
N LEU A 564 -21.37 9.74 15.71
CA LEU A 564 -21.29 8.46 15.00
C LEU A 564 -20.70 7.35 15.90
N ARG A 565 -21.42 6.24 16.01
CA ARG A 565 -21.08 5.06 16.83
C ARG A 565 -20.88 3.84 15.95
N ASN A 566 -20.12 2.87 16.45
CA ASN A 566 -19.83 1.61 15.75
C ASN A 566 -19.33 1.82 14.31
N ALA A 567 -18.59 2.90 14.08
CA ALA A 567 -18.20 3.32 12.74
C ALA A 567 -17.07 2.46 12.18
N THR A 568 -17.08 2.31 10.86
CA THR A 568 -15.90 1.87 10.11
C THR A 568 -15.39 3.04 9.29
N PHE A 569 -14.17 3.50 9.58
CA PHE A 569 -13.61 4.73 9.01
C PHE A 569 -12.26 4.48 8.34
N ALA A 570 -12.20 4.69 7.02
CA ALA A 570 -10.98 4.58 6.22
C ALA A 570 -10.35 5.96 6.04
N PHE A 571 -9.49 6.37 6.98
CA PHE A 571 -8.89 7.71 6.99
C PHE A 571 -7.86 7.96 5.88
N GLN A 572 -7.31 6.92 5.25
CA GLN A 572 -6.37 7.03 4.14
C GLN A 572 -6.46 5.78 3.23
N PRO A 573 -6.40 5.93 1.89
CA PRO A 573 -6.31 4.80 0.97
C PRO A 573 -5.10 3.91 1.26
N ASP A 574 -5.23 2.60 1.02
CA ASP A 574 -4.21 1.57 1.25
C ASP A 574 -3.76 1.39 2.71
N TRP A 575 -4.43 2.03 3.66
CA TRP A 575 -4.26 1.79 5.10
C TRP A 575 -5.44 0.99 5.66
N PRO A 576 -5.24 0.18 6.73
CA PRO A 576 -6.33 -0.53 7.38
C PRO A 576 -7.41 0.42 7.93
N ALA A 577 -8.68 0.16 7.61
CA ALA A 577 -9.80 0.94 8.12
C ALA A 577 -9.95 0.76 9.65
N LEU A 578 -10.26 1.86 10.33
CA LEU A 578 -10.58 1.88 11.76
C LEU A 578 -11.95 1.26 11.98
N LYS A 579 -12.04 0.20 12.80
CA LYS A 579 -13.28 -0.52 13.08
C LYS A 579 -13.77 -0.23 14.49
N ASN A 580 -15.08 -0.34 14.71
CA ASN A 580 -15.73 -0.10 16.01
C ASN A 580 -15.40 1.30 16.58
N LEU A 581 -15.25 2.29 15.70
CA LEU A 581 -14.88 3.64 16.07
C LEU A 581 -16.10 4.42 16.57
N ASN A 582 -15.99 5.02 17.75
CA ASN A 582 -16.95 6.00 18.25
C ASN A 582 -16.36 7.38 18.02
N ILE A 583 -16.91 8.15 17.08
CA ILE A 583 -16.39 9.44 16.66
C ILE A 583 -17.48 10.49 16.62
N GLU A 584 -17.19 11.67 17.16
CA GLU A 584 -18.03 12.85 17.04
C GLU A 584 -17.54 13.64 15.83
N LEU A 585 -18.41 13.85 14.84
CA LEU A 585 -18.16 14.68 13.66
C LEU A 585 -18.93 15.99 13.82
N ASP A 586 -18.23 17.11 13.85
CA ASP A 586 -18.80 18.44 14.01
C ASP A 586 -18.49 19.27 12.76
N PHE A 587 -19.48 19.41 11.89
CA PHE A 587 -19.38 20.25 10.70
C PHE A 587 -19.79 21.67 11.08
N LEU A 588 -18.83 22.56 11.30
CA LEU A 588 -19.08 23.93 11.71
C LEU A 588 -18.65 24.89 10.59
N ASN A 589 -19.61 25.61 10.00
CA ASN A 589 -19.38 26.53 8.89
C ASN A 589 -18.66 25.86 7.70
N ASP A 590 -17.42 26.27 7.38
CA ASP A 590 -16.56 25.68 6.35
C ASP A 590 -15.46 24.76 6.89
N GLY A 591 -15.66 24.19 8.08
CA GLY A 591 -14.74 23.22 8.68
C GLY A 591 -15.43 21.98 9.25
N LEU A 592 -14.64 20.92 9.42
CA LEU A 592 -15.05 19.66 10.04
C LEU A 592 -14.08 19.32 11.17
N TRP A 593 -14.58 19.20 12.39
CA TRP A 593 -13.83 18.74 13.55
C TRP A 593 -14.29 17.34 13.93
N MET A 594 -13.33 16.49 14.28
CA MET A 594 -13.55 15.08 14.53
C MET A 594 -12.84 14.69 15.81
N ARG A 595 -13.54 13.99 16.71
CA ARG A 595 -12.96 13.61 17.99
C ARG A 595 -13.35 12.19 18.39
N SER A 596 -12.38 11.43 18.89
CA SER A 596 -12.60 10.12 19.49
C SER A 596 -11.73 9.93 20.73
N ASP A 597 -12.32 9.37 21.79
CA ASP A 597 -11.61 9.13 23.05
C ASP A 597 -10.55 8.03 22.90
N SER A 598 -10.87 6.96 22.15
CA SER A 598 -9.95 5.85 21.89
C SER A 598 -10.32 5.07 20.64
N VAL A 599 -9.30 4.59 19.91
CA VAL A 599 -9.44 3.71 18.75
C VAL A 599 -8.38 2.61 18.78
N ASP A 600 -8.74 1.40 18.35
CA ASP A 600 -7.81 0.28 18.21
C ASP A 600 -7.12 0.33 16.82
N LEU A 601 -5.79 0.23 16.81
CA LEU A 601 -4.92 0.26 15.63
C LEU A 601 -4.09 -1.03 15.60
N GLY A 602 -4.62 -2.12 15.05
CA GLY A 602 -3.84 -3.36 14.82
C GLY A 602 -3.12 -3.94 16.04
N GLY A 603 -3.69 -3.78 17.24
CA GLY A 603 -3.11 -4.28 18.50
C GLY A 603 -2.49 -3.21 19.41
N VAL A 604 -2.41 -1.95 18.96
CA VAL A 604 -2.13 -0.78 19.81
C VAL A 604 -3.38 0.09 19.96
N LYS A 605 -3.43 0.94 20.99
CA LYS A 605 -4.53 1.87 21.23
C LYS A 605 -4.09 3.30 20.97
N ALA A 606 -4.80 4.00 20.10
CA ALA A 606 -4.75 5.45 20.05
C ALA A 606 -5.80 6.03 21.00
N SER A 607 -5.45 7.16 21.63
CA SER A 607 -6.27 7.90 22.58
C SER A 607 -6.17 9.40 22.31
N LYS A 608 -7.19 10.15 22.73
CA LYS A 608 -7.31 11.60 22.43
C LYS A 608 -7.15 11.89 20.94
N LEU A 609 -7.80 11.09 20.10
CA LEU A 609 -7.78 11.31 18.66
C LEU A 609 -8.57 12.59 18.37
N ALA A 610 -7.89 13.57 17.79
CA ALA A 610 -8.49 14.77 17.25
C ALA A 610 -8.12 14.85 15.78
N ALA A 611 -9.09 15.06 14.92
CA ALA A 611 -8.84 15.33 13.51
C ALA A 611 -9.65 16.55 13.07
N ALA A 612 -9.14 17.31 12.11
CA ALA A 612 -9.81 18.50 11.63
C ALA A 612 -9.53 18.76 10.16
N ILE A 613 -10.53 19.27 9.47
CA ILE A 613 -10.43 19.95 8.18
C ILE A 613 -10.86 21.39 8.47
N PRO A 614 -9.94 22.30 8.84
CA PRO A 614 -10.31 23.62 9.35
C PRO A 614 -10.93 24.54 8.29
N ASP A 615 -10.69 24.27 7.01
CA ASP A 615 -11.17 25.05 5.87
C ASP A 615 -11.27 24.12 4.66
N TYR A 616 -12.49 23.89 4.17
CA TYR A 616 -12.73 23.03 3.01
C TYR A 616 -11.97 23.47 1.76
N SER A 617 -11.63 24.75 1.61
CA SER A 617 -10.87 25.27 0.46
C SER A 617 -9.37 24.97 0.50
N LYS A 618 -8.84 24.62 1.68
CA LYS A 618 -7.43 24.23 1.85
C LYS A 618 -7.20 22.75 1.63
N GLU A 619 -8.27 21.95 1.58
CA GLU A 619 -8.23 20.52 1.26
C GLU A 619 -7.19 19.76 2.11
N LYS A 620 -7.11 20.02 3.42
CA LYS A 620 -6.17 19.36 4.33
C LYS A 620 -6.87 18.74 5.53
N LEU A 621 -6.56 17.47 5.79
CA LEU A 621 -6.93 16.75 6.99
C LEU A 621 -5.75 16.68 7.95
N LEU A 622 -5.91 17.26 9.13
CA LEU A 622 -4.96 17.21 10.23
C LEU A 622 -5.43 16.16 11.23
N ILE A 623 -4.55 15.27 11.69
CA ILE A 623 -4.88 14.24 12.70
C ILE A 623 -3.81 14.25 13.80
N ASP A 624 -4.24 14.37 15.05
CA ASP A 624 -3.41 14.24 16.24
C ASP A 624 -3.90 13.07 17.09
N ALA A 625 -2.99 12.21 17.55
CA ALA A 625 -3.32 11.10 18.45
C ALA A 625 -2.16 10.72 19.38
N ASP A 626 -2.49 10.34 20.62
CA ASP A 626 -1.55 9.70 21.55
C ASP A 626 -1.69 8.17 21.40
N ILE A 627 -0.65 7.49 20.91
CA ILE A 627 -0.60 6.03 20.67
C ILE A 627 0.11 5.33 21.83
N ASN A 628 -0.46 4.24 22.34
CA ASN A 628 0.13 3.38 23.35
C ASN A 628 -0.12 1.90 23.03
N GLY A 629 0.93 1.08 23.06
CA GLY A 629 0.79 -0.36 22.99
C GLY A 629 2.11 -1.12 22.99
N PRO A 630 2.07 -2.45 22.88
CA PRO A 630 3.27 -3.28 22.84
C PRO A 630 4.05 -3.03 21.55
N GLY A 631 5.36 -2.80 21.65
CA GLY A 631 6.24 -2.55 20.50
C GLY A 631 6.21 -3.65 19.43
N LYS A 632 5.94 -4.90 19.85
CA LYS A 632 5.77 -6.05 18.94
C LYS A 632 4.58 -5.92 17.99
N ALA A 633 3.56 -5.14 18.34
CA ALA A 633 2.38 -4.92 17.49
C ALA A 633 2.61 -3.81 16.44
N VAL A 634 3.64 -2.98 16.59
CA VAL A 634 3.89 -1.83 15.71
C VAL A 634 4.33 -2.29 14.31
N GLY A 635 5.26 -3.23 14.22
CA GLY A 635 5.76 -3.75 12.93
C GLY A 635 4.67 -4.33 12.02
N PRO A 636 3.86 -5.29 12.50
CA PRO A 636 2.78 -5.88 11.70
C PRO A 636 1.75 -4.88 11.18
N TYR A 637 1.50 -3.78 11.89
CA TYR A 637 0.59 -2.73 11.39
C TYR A 637 1.15 -2.06 10.13
N PHE A 638 2.45 -1.77 10.08
CA PHE A 638 3.08 -1.15 8.90
C PHE A 638 3.22 -2.10 7.70
N ASP A 639 3.19 -3.43 7.93
CA ASP A 639 3.20 -4.44 6.84
C ASP A 639 1.96 -4.37 5.94
N GLU A 640 0.86 -3.78 6.43
CA GLU A 640 -0.40 -3.57 5.71
C GLU A 640 -0.53 -2.15 5.14
N THR A 641 0.54 -1.35 5.15
CA THR A 641 0.57 0.04 4.66
C THR A 641 1.56 0.20 3.50
N PRO A 642 1.51 1.31 2.73
CA PRO A 642 2.51 1.63 1.71
C PRO A 642 3.96 1.72 2.23
N LEU A 643 4.17 1.80 3.56
CA LEU A 643 5.48 1.84 4.21
C LEU A 643 6.11 0.47 4.46
N LYS A 644 5.49 -0.61 3.99
CA LYS A 644 5.98 -1.99 4.14
C LYS A 644 7.42 -2.18 3.65
N ASP A 645 7.72 -1.68 2.44
CA ASP A 645 9.02 -1.91 1.80
C ASP A 645 10.15 -1.13 2.48
N SER A 646 9.84 -0.05 3.21
CA SER A 646 10.80 0.76 3.97
C SER A 646 10.81 0.42 5.47
N LEU A 647 9.80 0.87 6.22
CA LEU A 647 9.75 0.73 7.66
C LEU A 647 9.41 -0.70 8.11
N GLY A 648 8.50 -1.38 7.39
CA GLY A 648 8.13 -2.77 7.68
C GLY A 648 9.32 -3.74 7.57
N SER A 649 10.06 -3.66 6.46
CA SER A 649 11.26 -4.48 6.23
C SER A 649 12.37 -4.23 7.27
N THR A 650 12.52 -2.99 7.73
CA THR A 650 13.47 -2.63 8.80
C THR A 650 13.04 -3.19 10.16
N LEU A 651 11.75 -3.06 10.53
CA LEU A 651 11.20 -3.59 11.78
C LEU A 651 11.16 -5.14 11.81
N ALA A 652 11.20 -5.81 10.65
CA ALA A 652 11.35 -7.25 10.57
C ALA A 652 12.74 -7.75 11.02
N GLU A 653 13.79 -6.95 10.81
CA GLU A 653 15.17 -7.24 11.22
C GLU A 653 15.52 -6.65 12.61
N LEU A 654 14.84 -5.56 12.99
CA LEU A 654 14.98 -4.85 14.25
C LEU A 654 13.69 -4.95 15.08
N GLN A 655 13.58 -6.01 15.88
CA GLN A 655 12.35 -6.32 16.61
C GLN A 655 12.32 -5.61 17.96
N LEU A 656 11.46 -4.61 18.09
CA LEU A 656 11.24 -3.85 19.32
C LEU A 656 10.19 -4.55 20.21
N ASP A 657 10.47 -4.64 21.50
CA ASP A 657 9.58 -5.21 22.52
C ASP A 657 9.49 -4.31 23.76
N GLY A 658 8.43 -4.48 24.55
CA GLY A 658 8.03 -3.59 25.65
C GLY A 658 7.02 -2.52 25.21
N ASP A 659 6.43 -1.82 26.17
CA ASP A 659 5.42 -0.78 25.90
C ASP A 659 6.06 0.43 25.21
N VAL A 660 5.37 0.96 24.20
CA VAL A 660 5.79 2.13 23.43
C VAL A 660 4.70 3.18 23.49
N ASN A 661 5.10 4.41 23.82
CA ASN A 661 4.21 5.56 23.82
C ASN A 661 4.67 6.50 22.71
N ALA A 662 3.76 6.88 21.82
CA ALA A 662 4.04 7.83 20.75
C ALA A 662 2.96 8.91 20.68
N ARG A 663 3.33 10.10 20.21
CA ARG A 663 2.37 11.09 19.71
C ARG A 663 2.51 11.14 18.20
N LEU A 664 1.40 11.02 17.48
CA LEU A 664 1.32 11.08 16.03
C LEU A 664 0.61 12.37 15.62
N HIS A 665 1.18 13.08 14.65
CA HIS A 665 0.56 14.15 13.89
C HIS A 665 0.60 13.77 12.40
N LEU A 666 -0.54 13.81 11.72
CA LEU A 666 -0.66 13.58 10.28
C LEU A 666 -1.18 14.86 9.61
N ASP A 667 -0.51 15.30 8.55
CA ASP A 667 -1.01 16.28 7.57
C ASP A 667 -1.28 15.53 6.27
N ILE A 668 -2.57 15.34 5.94
CA ILE A 668 -3.06 14.63 4.76
C ILE A 668 -3.68 15.65 3.81
N PRO A 669 -3.00 16.01 2.72
CA PRO A 669 -3.61 16.75 1.61
C PRO A 669 -4.67 15.88 0.89
N LEU A 670 -5.85 16.45 0.64
CA LEU A 670 -6.97 15.79 -0.05
C LEU A 670 -6.91 15.98 -1.58
N ASP A 671 -5.96 16.78 -2.07
CA ASP A 671 -5.69 17.06 -3.49
C ASP A 671 -4.78 16.00 -4.15
N GLY A 672 -4.27 15.04 -3.36
CA GLY A 672 -3.38 13.96 -3.79
C GLY A 672 -1.89 14.22 -3.61
N GLU A 673 -1.49 15.33 -2.97
CA GLU A 673 -0.11 15.52 -2.51
C GLU A 673 0.31 14.48 -1.45
N GLN A 674 1.62 14.36 -1.18
CA GLN A 674 2.13 13.36 -0.25
C GLN A 674 1.76 13.67 1.21
N VAL A 675 1.25 12.64 1.90
CA VAL A 675 0.99 12.66 3.35
C VAL A 675 2.29 12.90 4.12
N THR A 676 2.23 13.77 5.12
CA THR A 676 3.30 13.96 6.09
C THR A 676 2.87 13.37 7.43
N ALA A 677 3.64 12.42 7.94
CA ALA A 677 3.46 11.80 9.24
C ALA A 677 4.62 12.14 10.16
N GLU A 678 4.37 12.84 11.25
CA GLU A 678 5.39 13.18 12.22
C GLU A 678 4.99 12.74 13.63
N GLY A 679 5.98 12.54 14.50
CA GLY A 679 5.68 12.13 15.85
C GLY A 679 6.88 11.96 16.76
N ASP A 680 6.60 11.89 18.05
CA ASP A 680 7.57 11.67 19.12
C ASP A 680 7.31 10.32 19.78
N VAL A 681 8.31 9.46 19.85
CA VAL A 681 8.26 8.13 20.48
C VAL A 681 9.12 8.13 21.74
N SER A 682 8.55 7.64 22.85
CA SER A 682 9.25 7.43 24.11
C SER A 682 9.42 5.94 24.37
N LEU A 683 10.66 5.54 24.63
CA LEU A 683 11.05 4.19 25.02
C LEU A 683 11.37 4.16 26.51
N ARG A 684 10.78 3.22 27.24
CA ARG A 684 11.01 2.99 28.66
C ARG A 684 11.14 1.49 28.90
N ASN A 685 12.35 1.07 29.28
CA ASN A 685 12.69 -0.32 29.57
C ASN A 685 12.36 -1.29 28.41
N ASN A 686 12.49 -0.81 27.16
CA ASN A 686 12.25 -1.63 25.98
C ASN A 686 13.44 -2.57 25.74
N SER A 687 13.22 -3.59 24.92
CA SER A 687 14.29 -4.42 24.39
C SER A 687 14.24 -4.46 22.87
N LEU A 688 15.41 -4.34 22.24
CA LEU A 688 15.57 -4.37 20.79
C LEU A 688 16.37 -5.61 20.41
N PHE A 689 15.76 -6.54 19.68
CA PHE A 689 16.44 -7.71 19.13
C PHE A 689 16.95 -7.42 17.71
N ILE A 690 18.26 -7.57 17.52
CA ILE A 690 18.94 -7.38 16.24
C ILE A 690 19.20 -8.76 15.64
N LYS A 691 18.34 -9.16 14.70
CA LYS A 691 18.31 -10.52 14.14
C LYS A 691 19.62 -10.93 13.45
N PRO A 692 20.30 -10.09 12.62
CA PRO A 692 21.57 -10.46 11.99
C PRO A 692 22.72 -10.75 12.98
N LEU A 693 22.68 -10.13 14.16
CA LEU A 693 23.70 -10.32 15.21
C LEU A 693 23.29 -11.38 16.25
N ASN A 694 22.06 -11.90 16.15
CA ASN A 694 21.44 -12.75 17.17
C ASN A 694 21.66 -12.20 18.60
N SER A 695 21.45 -10.90 18.78
CA SER A 695 21.78 -10.18 20.02
C SER A 695 20.68 -9.20 20.39
N THR A 696 20.48 -8.99 21.70
CA THR A 696 19.41 -8.13 22.24
C THR A 696 20.02 -6.97 23.03
N LEU A 697 19.64 -5.75 22.70
CA LEU A 697 19.82 -4.58 23.56
C LEU A 697 18.69 -4.56 24.58
N LYS A 698 19.03 -4.53 25.86
CA LYS A 698 18.06 -4.53 26.97
C LYS A 698 18.01 -3.17 27.63
N ASN A 699 16.92 -2.87 28.34
CA ASN A 699 16.74 -1.63 29.08
C ASN A 699 16.94 -0.38 28.21
N LEU A 700 16.43 -0.40 26.97
CA LEU A 700 16.50 0.72 26.05
C LEU A 700 15.56 1.84 26.55
N ASN A 701 16.15 2.97 26.88
CA ASN A 701 15.46 4.13 27.43
C ASN A 701 15.84 5.40 26.66
N GLY A 702 14.85 6.23 26.33
CA GLY A 702 15.05 7.55 25.75
C GLY A 702 13.90 7.93 24.81
N LYS A 703 14.14 8.86 23.90
CA LYS A 703 13.13 9.36 22.96
C LYS A 703 13.70 9.54 21.55
N PHE A 704 12.85 9.38 20.54
CA PHE A 704 13.16 9.74 19.17
C PHE A 704 11.94 10.35 18.50
N SER A 705 12.17 11.23 17.53
CA SER A 705 11.10 11.75 16.67
C SER A 705 11.22 11.17 15.28
N PHE A 706 10.14 11.23 14.51
CA PHE A 706 10.13 10.87 13.10
C PHE A 706 9.37 11.91 12.28
N VAL A 707 9.77 12.07 11.02
CA VAL A 707 9.00 12.73 9.96
C VAL A 707 9.09 11.81 8.75
N ASN A 708 7.98 11.18 8.40
CA ASN A 708 7.88 10.09 7.43
C ASN A 708 8.94 9.00 7.75
N GLY A 709 9.76 8.61 6.77
CA GLY A 709 10.84 7.64 6.97
C GLY A 709 12.06 8.18 7.73
N ALA A 710 12.18 9.49 7.98
CA ALA A 710 13.34 10.07 8.66
C ALA A 710 13.16 10.08 10.19
N LEU A 711 13.87 9.20 10.89
CA LEU A 711 13.87 9.10 12.34
C LEU A 711 15.09 9.83 12.90
N LYS A 712 14.95 10.45 14.06
CA LYS A 712 16.06 11.08 14.78
C LYS A 712 15.90 10.87 16.27
N SER A 713 16.85 10.19 16.89
CA SER A 713 16.85 9.99 18.33
C SER A 713 17.55 11.13 19.07
N GLY A 714 17.09 11.38 20.30
CA GLY A 714 17.94 11.96 21.32
C GLY A 714 18.94 10.93 21.86
N PRO A 715 19.65 11.26 22.95
CA PRO A 715 20.50 10.29 23.64
C PRO A 715 19.66 9.14 24.18
N LEU A 716 19.98 7.91 23.77
CA LEU A 716 19.40 6.68 24.28
C LEU A 716 20.41 5.97 25.18
N THR A 717 19.91 5.29 26.20
CA THR A 717 20.71 4.44 27.10
C THR A 717 20.20 3.02 27.03
N ALA A 718 21.10 2.05 27.00
CA ALA A 718 20.79 0.63 26.94
C ALA A 718 21.88 -0.20 27.61
N ASN A 719 21.60 -1.49 27.80
CA ASN A 719 22.56 -2.48 28.20
C ASN A 719 22.79 -3.46 27.04
N TRP A 720 24.03 -3.59 26.59
CA TRP A 720 24.44 -4.54 25.55
C TRP A 720 25.63 -5.37 26.06
N PHE A 721 25.61 -6.69 25.82
CA PHE A 721 26.60 -7.64 26.40
C PHE A 721 26.83 -7.46 27.93
N ASN A 722 25.76 -7.22 28.69
CA ASN A 722 25.79 -6.94 30.14
C ASN A 722 26.64 -5.71 30.54
N GLN A 723 26.84 -4.77 29.63
CA GLN A 723 27.56 -3.51 29.85
C GLN A 723 26.68 -2.32 29.42
N PRO A 724 26.81 -1.15 30.07
CA PRO A 724 26.08 0.05 29.67
C PRO A 724 26.56 0.56 28.31
N LEU A 725 25.62 1.02 27.50
CA LEU A 725 25.83 1.58 26.17
C LEU A 725 24.96 2.82 26.03
N ASN A 726 25.59 3.92 25.65
CA ASN A 726 24.87 5.10 25.19
C ASN A 726 24.86 5.05 23.66
N LEU A 727 23.74 5.43 23.05
CA LEU A 727 23.61 5.45 21.60
C LEU A 727 22.63 6.53 21.14
N ASP A 728 22.83 7.02 19.93
CA ASP A 728 21.85 7.81 19.22
C ASP A 728 21.82 7.35 17.75
N PHE A 729 20.70 7.57 17.08
CA PHE A 729 20.55 7.18 15.69
C PHE A 729 19.79 8.23 14.90
N SER A 730 20.05 8.28 13.61
CA SER A 730 19.28 9.02 12.63
C SER A 730 19.08 8.18 11.39
N THR A 731 17.93 8.30 10.76
CA THR A 731 17.66 7.67 9.47
C THR A 731 17.28 8.72 8.44
N THR A 732 17.61 8.43 7.19
CA THR A 732 17.26 9.28 6.05
C THR A 732 16.73 8.41 4.94
N GLU A 733 15.51 8.68 4.50
CA GLU A 733 14.91 8.03 3.34
C GLU A 733 15.43 8.71 2.07
N GLY A 734 16.33 8.03 1.34
CA GLY A 734 16.87 8.51 0.07
C GLY A 734 16.18 7.86 -1.12
N ALA A 735 16.35 8.43 -2.32
CA ALA A 735 15.75 7.92 -3.56
C ALA A 735 16.24 6.51 -3.97
N LYS A 736 17.37 6.03 -3.43
CA LYS A 736 17.99 4.74 -3.79
C LYS A 736 18.11 3.76 -2.63
N ALA A 737 18.14 4.26 -1.40
CA ALA A 737 18.33 3.46 -0.20
C ALA A 737 17.81 4.20 1.02
N TYR A 738 17.37 3.44 2.01
CA TYR A 738 17.12 3.91 3.35
C TYR A 738 18.42 3.85 4.16
N GLN A 739 18.86 4.99 4.67
CA GLN A 739 20.16 5.10 5.35
C GLN A 739 19.95 5.18 6.86
N VAL A 740 20.71 4.41 7.62
CA VAL A 740 20.71 4.43 9.09
C VAL A 740 22.11 4.78 9.58
N ALA A 741 22.22 5.83 10.37
CA ALA A 741 23.43 6.21 11.06
C ALA A 741 23.22 6.02 12.57
N VAL A 742 24.09 5.27 13.24
CA VAL A 742 24.06 5.04 14.69
C VAL A 742 25.39 5.47 15.28
N ASN A 743 25.36 6.36 16.26
CA ASN A 743 26.50 6.67 17.10
C ASN A 743 26.41 5.83 18.37
N LEU A 744 27.54 5.26 18.78
CA LEU A 744 27.68 4.39 19.94
C LEU A 744 28.78 4.93 20.83
N ASN A 745 28.59 4.91 22.15
CA ASN A 745 29.66 5.19 23.09
C ASN A 745 29.53 4.33 24.35
N GLY A 746 30.65 3.76 24.77
CA GLY A 746 30.71 2.83 25.89
C GLY A 746 32.03 2.93 26.64
N ASN A 747 31.98 2.55 27.92
CA ASN A 747 33.17 2.25 28.71
C ASN A 747 33.07 0.80 29.17
N TRP A 748 33.62 -0.11 28.37
CA TRP A 748 33.42 -1.54 28.52
C TRP A 748 34.62 -2.23 29.13
N GLN A 749 34.37 -3.22 29.98
CA GLN A 749 35.42 -4.09 30.50
C GLN A 749 35.54 -5.32 29.60
N PRO A 750 36.65 -5.52 28.87
CA PRO A 750 36.77 -6.63 27.92
C PRO A 750 36.52 -8.01 28.55
N THR A 751 36.89 -8.15 29.83
CA THR A 751 36.71 -9.37 30.62
C THR A 751 35.26 -9.72 30.95
N ARG A 752 34.33 -8.76 30.85
CA ARG A 752 32.90 -8.94 31.13
C ARG A 752 32.05 -9.24 29.89
N MET A 753 32.64 -9.18 28.70
CA MET A 753 31.93 -9.41 27.43
C MET A 753 31.61 -10.89 27.18
N GLY A 754 32.24 -11.82 27.93
CA GLY A 754 31.98 -13.27 27.82
C GLY A 754 32.54 -13.94 26.55
N VAL A 755 33.35 -13.22 25.76
CA VAL A 755 33.90 -13.69 24.47
C VAL A 755 35.34 -14.22 24.55
N LEU A 756 36.08 -13.94 25.62
CA LEU A 756 37.49 -14.33 25.80
C LEU A 756 37.63 -15.58 26.69
N PRO A 757 38.61 -16.48 26.41
CA PRO A 757 38.91 -17.61 27.29
C PRO A 757 39.26 -17.16 28.73
N PRO A 758 38.93 -17.94 29.77
CA PRO A 758 39.20 -17.60 31.17
C PRO A 758 40.66 -17.20 31.44
N GLN A 759 41.62 -17.92 30.84
CA GLN A 759 43.05 -17.66 31.00
C GLN A 759 43.51 -16.33 30.38
N LEU A 760 42.82 -15.83 29.35
CA LEU A 760 43.05 -14.48 28.80
C LEU A 760 42.35 -13.41 29.63
N ASN A 761 41.17 -13.72 30.18
CA ASN A 761 40.46 -12.81 31.08
C ASN A 761 41.27 -12.50 32.34
N ASP A 762 41.94 -13.50 32.94
CA ASP A 762 42.77 -13.30 34.13
C ASP A 762 44.03 -12.46 33.84
N ALA A 763 44.50 -12.45 32.58
CA ALA A 763 45.67 -11.69 32.16
C ALA A 763 45.36 -10.23 31.80
N LEU A 764 44.08 -9.88 31.62
CA LEU A 764 43.62 -8.55 31.21
C LEU A 764 42.84 -7.88 32.35
N SER A 765 43.07 -6.59 32.58
CA SER A 765 42.25 -5.82 33.53
C SER A 765 42.05 -4.38 33.09
N GLY A 766 41.01 -3.74 33.61
CA GLY A 766 40.65 -2.36 33.27
C GLY A 766 39.46 -2.25 32.32
N SER A 767 39.21 -1.03 31.83
CA SER A 767 38.10 -0.73 30.91
C SER A 767 38.58 0.07 29.71
N VAL A 768 37.88 -0.07 28.58
CA VAL A 768 38.15 0.66 27.35
C VAL A 768 37.01 1.63 27.12
N THR A 769 37.32 2.92 27.10
CA THR A 769 36.40 3.93 26.57
C THR A 769 36.51 3.91 25.05
N TRP A 770 35.37 3.75 24.38
CA TRP A 770 35.30 3.70 22.92
C TRP A 770 34.09 4.48 22.40
N ASN A 771 34.21 4.97 21.17
CA ASN A 771 33.12 5.49 20.38
C ASN A 771 33.00 4.68 19.09
N GLY A 772 31.79 4.61 18.56
CA GLY A 772 31.47 3.89 17.34
C GLY A 772 30.53 4.67 16.45
N LYS A 773 30.71 4.54 15.14
CA LYS A 773 29.78 5.02 14.13
C LYS A 773 29.40 3.84 13.25
N VAL A 774 28.11 3.61 13.08
CA VAL A 774 27.57 2.55 12.24
C VAL A 774 26.73 3.21 11.16
N GLY A 775 27.13 3.08 9.90
CA GLY A 775 26.32 3.42 8.74
C GLY A 775 25.76 2.15 8.12
N ILE A 776 24.46 2.09 7.88
CA ILE A 776 23.79 0.99 7.19
C ILE A 776 23.04 1.60 6.00
N ASP A 777 23.30 1.06 4.81
CA ASP A 777 22.50 1.36 3.62
C ASP A 777 21.59 0.16 3.36
N LEU A 778 20.28 0.42 3.30
CA LEU A 778 19.22 -0.54 2.95
C LEU A 778 18.66 -0.16 1.57
N PRO A 779 19.24 -0.67 0.47
CA PRO A 779 18.76 -0.36 -0.87
C PRO A 779 17.41 -1.05 -1.12
N TYR A 780 16.47 -0.38 -1.81
CA TYR A 780 15.14 -0.96 -2.07
C TYR A 780 15.18 -2.21 -2.97
N HIS A 781 16.25 -2.39 -3.75
CA HIS A 781 16.38 -3.47 -4.75
C HIS A 781 17.73 -4.19 -4.72
N ALA A 782 18.51 -4.06 -3.66
CA ALA A 782 19.82 -4.72 -3.53
C ALA A 782 20.10 -5.16 -2.08
N ASP A 783 21.14 -5.98 -1.89
CA ASP A 783 21.53 -6.49 -0.57
C ASP A 783 22.01 -5.34 0.35
N THR A 784 21.60 -5.37 1.62
CA THR A 784 22.01 -4.42 2.66
C THR A 784 23.53 -4.41 2.87
N THR A 785 24.11 -3.22 2.97
CA THR A 785 25.53 -3.01 3.28
C THR A 785 25.69 -2.19 4.54
N TYR A 786 26.78 -2.41 5.28
CA TYR A 786 27.11 -1.61 6.46
C TYR A 786 28.59 -1.27 6.54
N HIS A 787 28.87 -0.13 7.17
CA HIS A 787 30.18 0.39 7.49
C HIS A 787 30.22 0.74 8.98
N ILE A 788 31.15 0.17 9.72
CA ILE A 788 31.32 0.40 11.16
C ILE A 788 32.70 0.97 11.40
N GLU A 789 32.79 2.09 12.10
CA GLU A 789 34.03 2.64 12.62
C GLU A 789 33.99 2.58 14.14
N LEU A 790 35.03 2.05 14.79
CA LEU A 790 35.21 2.03 16.23
C LEU A 790 36.55 2.66 16.58
N ASN A 791 36.55 3.65 17.47
CA ASN A 791 37.77 4.23 18.03
C ASN A 791 37.79 4.06 19.55
N GLY A 792 38.91 3.61 20.10
CA GLY A 792 39.10 3.48 21.54
C GLY A 792 40.54 3.80 21.97
N ASP A 793 40.75 3.94 23.28
CA ASP A 793 42.08 4.10 23.89
C ASP A 793 42.29 3.04 24.98
N LEU A 794 43.31 2.18 24.80
CA LEU A 794 43.66 1.12 25.76
C LEU A 794 44.48 1.62 26.96
N ARG A 795 44.58 2.94 27.19
CA ARG A 795 45.28 3.53 28.34
C ARG A 795 44.94 2.88 29.67
N ASN A 796 43.65 2.65 29.90
CA ASN A 796 43.12 2.09 31.14
C ASN A 796 43.13 0.56 31.19
N VAL A 797 43.63 -0.11 30.14
CA VAL A 797 43.78 -1.56 30.09
C VAL A 797 45.21 -1.96 30.41
N SER A 798 45.38 -2.95 31.26
CA SER A 798 46.66 -3.65 31.47
C SER A 798 46.59 -5.09 30.97
N SER A 799 47.71 -5.59 30.46
CA SER A 799 47.89 -6.95 29.95
C SER A 799 49.16 -7.56 30.56
N HIS A 800 49.00 -8.68 31.24
CA HIS A 800 50.09 -9.48 31.80
C HIS A 800 50.47 -10.65 30.88
N LEU A 801 50.05 -10.62 29.60
CA LEU A 801 50.43 -11.61 28.61
C LEU A 801 51.94 -11.56 28.30
N PRO A 802 52.54 -12.63 27.78
CA PRO A 802 53.93 -12.62 27.32
C PRO A 802 54.19 -11.54 26.26
N SER A 803 55.42 -11.05 26.19
CA SER A 803 55.86 -10.14 25.11
C SER A 803 55.54 -10.74 23.72
N PRO A 804 55.00 -9.96 22.77
CA PRO A 804 54.85 -8.50 22.74
C PRO A 804 53.53 -7.96 23.33
N LEU A 805 52.66 -8.81 23.89
CA LEU A 805 51.34 -8.40 24.39
C LEU A 805 51.35 -7.93 25.84
N ASN A 806 52.50 -7.95 26.52
CA ASN A 806 52.64 -7.36 27.84
C ASN A 806 52.46 -5.84 27.77
N LYS A 807 51.60 -5.29 28.61
CA LYS A 807 51.32 -3.85 28.66
C LYS A 807 50.93 -3.42 30.08
N PRO A 808 51.63 -2.47 30.73
CA PRO A 808 51.18 -1.89 31.98
C PRO A 808 49.98 -0.94 31.79
N ALA A 809 49.23 -0.69 32.86
CA ALA A 809 48.22 0.37 32.87
C ALA A 809 48.88 1.76 32.72
N GLY A 810 48.21 2.69 32.04
CA GLY A 810 48.67 4.08 31.87
C GLY A 810 49.27 4.43 30.50
N GLU A 811 49.75 3.43 29.75
CA GLU A 811 50.26 3.64 28.39
C GLU A 811 49.09 3.70 27.38
N ALA A 812 48.94 4.82 26.68
CA ALA A 812 47.89 5.01 25.69
C ALA A 812 48.23 4.29 24.38
N ILE A 813 47.35 3.37 23.97
CA ILE A 813 47.43 2.70 22.68
C ILE A 813 46.08 2.99 21.99
N PRO A 814 46.04 3.96 21.05
CA PRO A 814 44.83 4.23 20.30
C PRO A 814 44.51 3.02 19.42
N VAL A 815 43.24 2.62 19.41
CA VAL A 815 42.70 1.53 18.61
C VAL A 815 41.69 2.11 17.66
N ASN A 816 41.88 1.85 16.37
CA ASN A 816 40.91 2.17 15.32
C ASN A 816 40.56 0.87 14.61
N ILE A 817 39.26 0.59 14.48
CA ILE A 817 38.73 -0.58 13.79
C ILE A 817 37.70 -0.09 12.79
N GLN A 818 37.79 -0.55 11.55
CA GLN A 818 36.78 -0.37 10.52
C GLN A 818 36.26 -1.73 10.09
N ALA A 819 34.95 -1.89 9.98
CA ALA A 819 34.32 -3.10 9.46
C ALA A 819 33.32 -2.79 8.35
N ASP A 820 33.58 -3.32 7.16
CA ASP A 820 32.76 -3.17 5.96
C ASP A 820 32.16 -4.51 5.58
N GLY A 821 30.84 -4.56 5.37
CA GLY A 821 30.19 -5.84 5.10
C GLY A 821 28.75 -5.77 4.63
N ASN A 822 28.13 -6.94 4.62
CA ASN A 822 26.72 -7.18 4.33
C ASN A 822 26.20 -8.29 5.26
N LEU A 823 24.94 -8.70 5.08
CA LEU A 823 24.29 -9.72 5.91
C LEU A 823 24.96 -11.12 5.90
N LYS A 824 25.97 -11.36 5.03
CA LYS A 824 26.66 -12.66 4.88
C LYS A 824 28.11 -12.63 5.37
N SER A 825 28.81 -11.50 5.27
CA SER A 825 30.22 -11.39 5.66
C SER A 825 30.68 -9.96 5.86
N PHE A 826 31.73 -9.75 6.65
CA PHE A 826 32.42 -8.46 6.76
C PHE A 826 33.95 -8.60 6.73
N ALA A 827 34.61 -7.57 6.22
CA ALA A 827 36.03 -7.35 6.35
C ALA A 827 36.27 -6.39 7.52
N LEU A 828 37.10 -6.78 8.49
CA LEU A 828 37.50 -5.96 9.63
C LEU A 828 38.98 -5.61 9.49
N THR A 829 39.25 -4.32 9.40
CA THR A 829 40.59 -3.76 9.34
C THR A 829 40.83 -2.85 10.54
N GLY A 830 42.08 -2.64 10.93
CA GLY A 830 42.37 -1.70 11.99
C GLY A 830 43.81 -1.65 12.42
N SER A 831 44.05 -0.82 13.43
CA SER A 831 45.35 -0.61 14.04
C SER A 831 45.25 -0.50 15.56
N ALA A 832 46.33 -0.91 16.24
CA ALA A 832 46.53 -0.72 17.67
C ALA A 832 47.90 -0.03 17.89
N GLY A 833 47.87 1.28 18.11
CA GLY A 833 49.06 2.13 18.07
C GLY A 833 49.63 2.28 16.65
N SER A 834 50.86 2.79 16.53
CA SER A 834 51.47 3.11 15.23
C SER A 834 52.13 1.92 14.51
N LYS A 835 52.23 0.76 15.17
CA LYS A 835 53.04 -0.38 14.70
C LYS A 835 52.24 -1.66 14.48
N ASN A 836 51.05 -1.80 15.05
CA ASN A 836 50.25 -3.02 14.93
C ASN A 836 49.09 -2.75 13.98
N HIS A 837 49.04 -3.51 12.90
CA HIS A 837 47.94 -3.44 11.93
C HIS A 837 47.38 -4.84 11.72
N PHE A 838 46.05 -4.92 11.63
CA PHE A 838 45.34 -6.17 11.41
C PHE A 838 44.30 -6.02 10.31
N ASN A 839 44.06 -7.13 9.62
CA ASN A 839 43.04 -7.26 8.59
C ASN A 839 42.44 -8.66 8.69
N SER A 840 41.12 -8.77 8.70
CA SER A 840 40.40 -10.04 8.83
C SER A 840 39.12 -10.04 8.01
N ARG A 841 38.69 -11.23 7.59
CA ARG A 841 37.39 -11.45 6.95
C ARG A 841 36.62 -12.47 7.77
N TRP A 842 35.39 -12.11 8.11
CA TRP A 842 34.48 -12.90 8.91
C TRP A 842 33.22 -13.24 8.12
N LEU A 843 32.70 -14.46 8.30
CA LEU A 843 31.46 -14.94 7.71
C LEU A 843 30.38 -15.02 8.80
N LEU A 844 29.20 -14.50 8.49
CA LEU A 844 28.03 -14.45 9.37
C LEU A 844 27.17 -15.72 9.15
N ASN A 845 27.62 -16.84 9.69
CA ASN A 845 26.87 -18.11 9.71
C ASN A 845 26.19 -18.31 11.09
N GLN A 846 25.65 -19.51 11.38
CA GLN A 846 25.14 -19.85 12.71
C GLN A 846 26.15 -19.58 13.85
N LYS A 847 27.45 -19.67 13.53
CA LYS A 847 28.56 -19.19 14.35
C LYS A 847 29.42 -18.22 13.54
N LEU A 848 29.95 -17.20 14.21
CA LEU A 848 30.81 -16.22 13.58
C LEU A 848 32.13 -16.88 13.14
N THR A 849 32.35 -17.03 11.84
CA THR A 849 33.50 -17.80 11.31
C THR A 849 34.59 -16.87 10.80
N LEU A 850 35.83 -17.00 11.28
CA LEU A 850 36.98 -16.29 10.75
C LEU A 850 37.52 -17.00 9.49
N ASP A 851 37.32 -16.40 8.31
CA ASP A 851 37.77 -16.95 7.02
C ASP A 851 39.29 -16.77 6.86
N ARG A 852 39.75 -15.53 7.05
CA ARG A 852 41.13 -15.09 6.83
C ARG A 852 41.50 -14.02 7.83
N ALA A 853 42.71 -14.06 8.37
CA ALA A 853 43.25 -12.97 9.16
C ALA A 853 44.74 -12.80 8.94
N ILE A 854 45.19 -11.56 9.05
CA ILE A 854 46.60 -11.23 9.17
C ILE A 854 46.78 -10.18 10.28
N TRP A 855 47.80 -10.40 11.11
CA TRP A 855 48.28 -9.41 12.07
C TRP A 855 49.77 -9.23 11.86
N THR A 856 50.18 -7.99 11.59
CA THR A 856 51.57 -7.61 11.39
C THR A 856 51.98 -6.54 12.40
N THR A 857 53.08 -6.79 13.10
CA THR A 857 53.77 -5.81 13.94
C THR A 857 54.86 -5.07 13.14
N ASP A 858 55.18 -3.84 13.54
CA ASP A 858 56.08 -2.91 12.83
C ASP A 858 55.64 -2.55 11.40
N SER A 859 54.37 -2.74 11.06
CA SER A 859 53.80 -2.24 9.80
C SER A 859 53.36 -0.80 9.91
N ARG A 860 53.49 -0.03 8.82
CA ARG A 860 52.93 1.34 8.69
C ARG A 860 51.58 1.37 7.98
N THR A 861 51.15 0.27 7.38
CA THR A 861 49.91 0.15 6.61
C THR A 861 49.16 -1.12 6.97
N ILE A 862 47.86 -1.17 6.66
CA ILE A 862 47.03 -2.36 6.83
C ILE A 862 47.51 -3.43 5.85
N PRO A 863 47.93 -4.61 6.32
CA PRO A 863 48.37 -5.69 5.44
C PRO A 863 47.19 -6.27 4.64
N PRO A 864 47.40 -6.74 3.39
CA PRO A 864 46.36 -7.43 2.64
C PRO A 864 46.04 -8.79 3.28
N LEU A 865 44.79 -9.24 3.15
CA LEU A 865 44.39 -10.57 3.62
C LEU A 865 45.20 -11.68 2.94
N PRO A 866 45.50 -12.78 3.65
CA PRO A 866 46.14 -13.94 3.06
C PRO A 866 45.35 -14.51 1.87
N ALA A 867 46.05 -15.01 0.85
CA ALA A 867 45.42 -15.60 -0.34
C ALA A 867 44.63 -16.88 -0.02
N GLN A 868 45.05 -17.62 1.01
CA GLN A 868 44.42 -18.85 1.49
C GLN A 868 43.68 -18.60 2.80
N GLN A 869 42.65 -19.40 3.09
CA GLN A 869 41.98 -19.41 4.39
C GLN A 869 42.98 -19.74 5.50
N GLY A 870 42.94 -18.99 6.59
CA GLY A 870 43.94 -19.10 7.67
C GLY A 870 44.28 -17.78 8.35
N VAL A 871 45.05 -17.91 9.42
CA VAL A 871 45.59 -16.78 10.20
C VAL A 871 47.09 -16.66 9.92
N GLU A 872 47.55 -15.49 9.49
CA GLU A 872 48.97 -15.15 9.37
C GLU A 872 49.39 -14.17 10.48
N LEU A 873 50.37 -14.57 11.29
CA LEU A 873 50.91 -13.81 12.41
C LEU A 873 52.35 -13.43 12.08
N ASN A 874 52.56 -12.16 11.72
CA ASN A 874 53.87 -11.57 11.49
C ASN A 874 54.26 -10.79 12.73
N LEU A 875 54.87 -11.49 13.69
CA LEU A 875 55.13 -11.02 15.04
C LEU A 875 56.61 -10.64 15.22
N PRO A 876 56.95 -9.81 16.22
CA PRO A 876 58.34 -9.47 16.52
C PRO A 876 59.03 -10.66 17.19
N ALA A 877 60.24 -10.49 17.73
CA ALA A 877 60.92 -11.56 18.45
C ALA A 877 60.06 -12.10 19.61
N LEU A 878 59.92 -13.42 19.70
CA LEU A 878 59.04 -14.10 20.66
C LEU A 878 59.84 -14.95 21.65
N ASP A 879 59.39 -14.96 22.91
CA ASP A 879 59.82 -15.94 23.91
C ASP A 879 58.87 -17.14 23.87
N GLY A 880 59.23 -18.15 23.08
CA GLY A 880 58.43 -19.35 22.88
C GLY A 880 58.19 -20.15 24.16
N ALA A 881 59.04 -20.03 25.20
CA ALA A 881 58.83 -20.73 26.46
C ALA A 881 57.66 -20.14 27.26
N GLN A 882 57.54 -18.80 27.30
CA GLN A 882 56.42 -18.12 27.95
C GLN A 882 55.09 -18.37 27.22
N TRP A 883 55.12 -18.33 25.89
CA TRP A 883 53.94 -18.65 25.07
C TRP A 883 53.51 -20.11 25.21
N LEU A 884 54.45 -21.06 25.19
CA LEU A 884 54.15 -22.48 25.40
C LEU A 884 53.56 -22.75 26.80
N ALA A 885 54.07 -22.07 27.84
CA ALA A 885 53.54 -22.18 29.20
C ALA A 885 52.09 -21.65 29.32
N LEU A 886 51.70 -20.66 28.51
CA LEU A 886 50.31 -20.19 28.43
C LEU A 886 49.40 -21.23 27.76
N PHE A 887 49.85 -21.84 26.66
CA PHE A 887 49.06 -22.85 25.94
C PHE A 887 48.91 -24.17 26.72
N GLN A 888 49.94 -24.60 27.45
CA GLN A 888 49.88 -25.80 28.32
C GLN A 888 48.89 -25.66 29.49
N LYS A 889 48.47 -24.44 29.86
CA LYS A 889 47.44 -24.17 30.89
C LYS A 889 46.00 -24.20 30.34
N GLY A 890 45.80 -24.74 29.13
CA GLY A 890 44.47 -24.92 28.54
C GLY A 890 43.88 -23.66 27.90
N ALA A 891 44.71 -22.68 27.53
CA ALA A 891 44.26 -21.47 26.82
C ALA A 891 43.64 -21.76 25.43
N ALA A 892 43.88 -22.96 24.87
CA ALA A 892 43.34 -23.40 23.59
C ALA A 892 42.07 -24.28 23.72
N ASP A 893 41.75 -24.79 24.91
CA ASP A 893 40.69 -25.80 25.09
C ASP A 893 39.29 -25.19 25.27
N ASN A 894 39.20 -23.88 25.55
CA ASN A 894 37.96 -23.15 25.89
C ASN A 894 37.65 -22.01 24.91
N VAL A 895 37.95 -22.17 23.62
CA VAL A 895 37.57 -21.18 22.60
C VAL A 895 36.04 -21.16 22.48
N SER A 896 35.43 -19.99 22.68
CA SER A 896 33.99 -19.74 22.76
C SER A 896 33.16 -20.52 21.73
N SER A 897 32.01 -21.08 22.15
CA SER A 897 31.03 -21.72 21.25
C SER A 897 30.40 -20.77 20.21
N SER A 898 30.67 -19.46 20.30
CA SER A 898 30.11 -18.42 19.45
C SER A 898 30.92 -18.12 18.18
N ALA A 899 32.19 -18.57 18.09
CA ALA A 899 33.07 -18.26 16.97
C ALA A 899 33.90 -19.46 16.51
N GLU A 900 34.08 -19.60 15.19
CA GLU A 900 34.90 -20.64 14.55
C GLU A 900 36.17 -20.02 13.97
N PHE A 901 37.35 -20.57 14.31
CA PHE A 901 38.65 -20.09 13.84
C PHE A 901 39.25 -21.05 12.81
N PRO A 902 40.02 -20.56 11.82
CA PRO A 902 40.57 -21.40 10.78
C PRO A 902 41.71 -22.27 11.33
N GLN A 903 41.77 -23.52 10.87
CA GLN A 903 42.76 -24.49 11.32
C GLN A 903 44.18 -24.23 10.79
N ARG A 904 44.31 -23.40 9.73
CA ARG A 904 45.60 -23.02 9.16
C ARG A 904 46.16 -21.79 9.88
N VAL A 905 47.34 -21.93 10.46
CA VAL A 905 48.06 -20.85 11.16
C VAL A 905 49.48 -20.75 10.63
N THR A 906 49.85 -19.56 10.16
CA THR A 906 51.22 -19.23 9.74
C THR A 906 51.81 -18.25 10.75
N LEU A 907 52.89 -18.63 11.43
CA LEU A 907 53.66 -17.74 12.30
C LEU A 907 54.97 -17.39 11.61
N ARG A 908 55.27 -16.11 11.49
CA ARG A 908 56.58 -15.61 11.05
C ARG A 908 57.14 -14.68 12.12
N THR A 909 58.36 -14.95 12.54
CA THR A 909 59.07 -14.12 13.52
C THR A 909 60.57 -14.06 13.19
N PRO A 910 61.22 -12.89 13.36
CA PRO A 910 62.66 -12.77 13.15
C PRO A 910 63.48 -13.61 14.14
N ALA A 911 62.95 -13.88 15.34
CA ALA A 911 63.61 -14.71 16.34
C ALA A 911 62.60 -15.35 17.30
N LEU A 912 62.68 -16.66 17.50
CA LEU A 912 61.93 -17.39 18.53
C LEU A 912 62.91 -18.01 19.53
N SER A 913 62.82 -17.68 20.81
CA SER A 913 63.56 -18.40 21.86
C SER A 913 62.77 -19.62 22.31
N LEU A 914 63.23 -20.84 22.02
CA LEU A 914 62.55 -22.09 22.39
C LEU A 914 63.54 -23.26 22.50
N GLY A 915 63.39 -24.11 23.51
CA GLY A 915 64.21 -25.32 23.64
C GLY A 915 65.68 -25.07 23.99
N GLY A 916 65.97 -23.97 24.69
CA GLY A 916 67.34 -23.57 25.09
C GLY A 916 68.16 -22.92 23.96
N GLN A 917 67.55 -22.62 22.81
CA GLN A 917 68.20 -21.91 21.71
C GLN A 917 67.30 -20.86 21.07
N GLN A 918 67.91 -19.97 20.29
CA GLN A 918 67.22 -18.98 19.48
C GLN A 918 67.11 -19.47 18.03
N TRP A 919 65.88 -19.57 17.53
CA TRP A 919 65.56 -19.92 16.15
C TRP A 919 65.38 -18.63 15.34
N ASN A 920 66.26 -18.39 14.37
CA ASN A 920 66.32 -17.14 13.64
C ASN A 920 65.59 -17.24 12.29
N ASN A 921 64.87 -16.17 11.93
CA ASN A 921 64.04 -16.07 10.73
C ASN A 921 63.08 -17.26 10.58
N LEU A 922 62.36 -17.56 11.67
CA LEU A 922 61.52 -18.74 11.76
C LEU A 922 60.15 -18.48 11.14
N SER A 923 59.77 -19.34 10.20
CA SER A 923 58.43 -19.46 9.65
C SER A 923 57.88 -20.84 10.02
N VAL A 924 56.77 -20.86 10.76
CA VAL A 924 56.04 -22.08 11.13
C VAL A 924 54.67 -22.05 10.48
N VAL A 925 54.34 -23.05 9.67
CA VAL A 925 53.02 -23.20 9.05
C VAL A 925 52.37 -24.46 9.60
N SER A 926 51.28 -24.30 10.33
CA SER A 926 50.38 -25.38 10.74
C SER A 926 49.18 -25.40 9.81
N ALA A 927 48.89 -26.54 9.19
CA ALA A 927 47.74 -26.70 8.31
C ALA A 927 47.09 -28.08 8.50
N PRO A 928 45.75 -28.18 8.40
CA PRO A 928 45.08 -29.47 8.39
C PRO A 928 45.48 -30.29 7.16
N SER A 929 45.51 -31.60 7.31
CA SER A 929 45.76 -32.60 6.27
C SER A 929 44.68 -33.68 6.35
N LEU A 930 44.52 -34.50 5.29
CA LEU A 930 43.46 -35.51 5.17
C LEU A 930 43.35 -36.47 6.38
N ASN A 931 44.43 -36.67 7.14
CA ASN A 931 44.46 -37.56 8.31
C ASN A 931 45.29 -37.00 9.49
N GLY A 932 45.19 -35.70 9.75
CA GLY A 932 45.88 -35.05 10.88
C GLY A 932 46.32 -33.62 10.57
N THR A 933 47.36 -33.14 11.25
CA THR A 933 47.90 -31.79 11.08
C THR A 933 49.33 -31.85 10.56
N LYS A 934 49.64 -31.03 9.55
CA LYS A 934 50.99 -30.87 9.03
C LYS A 934 51.58 -29.56 9.55
N ILE A 935 52.73 -29.65 10.22
CA ILE A 935 53.52 -28.50 10.68
C ILE A 935 54.80 -28.45 9.84
N GLU A 936 55.06 -27.32 9.21
CA GLU A 936 56.31 -27.03 8.50
C GLU A 936 57.06 -25.94 9.27
N ALA A 937 58.33 -26.18 9.56
CA ALA A 937 59.20 -25.22 10.22
C ALA A 937 60.42 -24.95 9.35
N GLN A 938 60.62 -23.68 8.98
CA GLN A 938 61.75 -23.23 8.19
C GLN A 938 62.40 -22.03 8.88
N GLY A 939 63.70 -22.14 9.17
CA GLY A 939 64.52 -21.08 9.75
C GLY A 939 65.99 -21.33 9.44
N ARG A 940 66.88 -20.50 10.00
CA ARG A 940 68.33 -20.68 9.81
C ARG A 940 68.86 -21.97 10.43
N GLU A 941 68.26 -22.40 11.53
CA GLU A 941 68.68 -23.58 12.30
C GLU A 941 67.83 -24.83 12.04
N VAL A 942 66.73 -24.74 11.28
CA VAL A 942 65.84 -25.88 11.03
C VAL A 942 65.15 -25.81 9.67
N ASN A 943 65.05 -26.96 9.00
CA ASN A 943 64.16 -27.18 7.88
C ASN A 943 63.50 -28.55 8.07
N ALA A 944 62.25 -28.54 8.56
CA ALA A 944 61.56 -29.75 8.99
C ALA A 944 60.07 -29.72 8.67
N THR A 945 59.49 -30.90 8.52
CA THR A 945 58.05 -31.14 8.41
C THR A 945 57.66 -32.20 9.43
N LEU A 946 56.66 -31.89 10.26
CA LEU A 946 56.04 -32.79 11.22
C LEU A 946 54.60 -33.08 10.79
N LEU A 947 54.29 -34.31 10.43
CA LEU A 947 52.93 -34.77 10.15
C LEU A 947 52.37 -35.48 11.40
N MET A 948 51.51 -34.78 12.13
CA MET A 948 50.82 -35.28 13.33
C MET A 948 49.57 -36.04 12.89
N ARG A 949 49.70 -37.35 12.65
CA ARG A 949 48.59 -38.20 12.20
C ARG A 949 47.69 -38.57 13.38
N ASN A 950 46.37 -38.55 13.18
CA ASN A 950 45.41 -38.77 14.27
C ASN A 950 45.41 -40.23 14.80
N HIS A 951 45.60 -41.20 13.91
CA HIS A 951 45.52 -42.64 14.22
C HIS A 951 46.78 -43.41 13.76
N ALA A 952 47.91 -42.72 13.61
CA ALA A 952 49.18 -43.30 13.19
C ALA A 952 50.33 -42.52 13.83
N PRO A 953 51.56 -43.08 13.87
CA PRO A 953 52.71 -42.39 14.42
C PRO A 953 52.94 -41.04 13.75
N TRP A 954 53.35 -40.04 14.51
CA TRP A 954 53.78 -38.77 13.95
C TRP A 954 55.01 -38.98 13.08
N LEU A 955 55.10 -38.28 11.96
CA LEU A 955 56.24 -38.40 11.05
C LEU A 955 57.01 -37.07 11.04
N ALA A 956 58.20 -37.06 11.63
CA ALA A 956 59.11 -35.93 11.63
C ALA A 956 60.19 -36.14 10.55
N ASN A 957 60.02 -35.44 9.42
CA ASN A 957 61.00 -35.39 8.34
C ASN A 957 61.83 -34.11 8.48
N ILE A 958 63.08 -34.24 8.87
CA ILE A 958 64.00 -33.13 9.10
C ILE A 958 65.08 -33.17 8.03
N LYS A 959 65.08 -32.20 7.12
CA LYS A 959 66.14 -32.07 6.10
C LYS A 959 67.43 -31.55 6.73
N TYR A 960 67.29 -30.56 7.60
CA TYR A 960 68.41 -29.92 8.29
C TYR A 960 67.99 -29.53 9.71
N LEU A 961 68.80 -29.90 10.69
CA LEU A 961 68.66 -29.45 12.07
C LEU A 961 70.03 -29.06 12.63
N TYR A 962 70.15 -27.81 13.06
CA TYR A 962 71.25 -27.34 13.89
C TYR A 962 70.73 -27.05 15.30
N TYR A 963 70.93 -28.02 16.18
CA TYR A 963 70.55 -27.91 17.58
C TYR A 963 71.81 -27.74 18.44
N ASN A 964 72.03 -26.51 18.90
CA ASN A 964 73.14 -26.16 19.77
C ASN A 964 72.62 -25.28 20.91
N PRO A 965 71.96 -25.87 21.92
CA PRO A 965 71.43 -25.13 23.04
C PRO A 965 72.57 -24.43 23.78
N GLY A 966 72.49 -23.10 23.86
CA GLY A 966 73.48 -22.30 24.56
C GLY A 966 73.32 -22.44 26.06
N VAL A 967 74.41 -22.60 26.80
CA VAL A 967 74.42 -22.33 28.24
C VAL A 967 74.15 -20.84 28.39
N ALA A 968 72.96 -20.48 28.87
CA ALA A 968 72.58 -19.08 29.05
C ALA A 968 73.62 -18.37 29.92
N LYS A 969 74.40 -17.47 29.30
CA LYS A 969 75.20 -16.49 30.03
C LYS A 969 74.25 -15.36 30.44
N THR A 970 73.65 -15.45 31.62
CA THR A 970 72.93 -14.33 32.24
C THR A 970 73.34 -14.15 33.69
N HIS A 971 73.39 -12.88 34.06
CA HIS A 971 73.98 -12.30 35.26
C HIS A 971 73.51 -12.91 36.59
N ALA A 972 74.49 -13.08 37.49
CA ALA A 972 74.48 -13.11 38.96
C ALA A 972 73.23 -13.68 39.70
N SER A 973 73.53 -14.63 40.60
CA SER A 973 72.70 -15.19 41.68
C SER A 973 71.69 -16.30 41.35
N SER A 974 72.21 -17.50 41.05
CA SER A 974 71.68 -18.81 41.49
C SER A 974 72.67 -19.93 41.09
N PRO A 975 72.80 -21.04 41.86
CA PRO A 975 73.92 -21.98 41.69
C PRO A 975 73.68 -23.04 40.60
N THR A 976 74.75 -23.27 39.82
CA THR A 976 75.05 -24.39 38.89
C THR A 976 74.18 -24.62 37.64
N PRO A 977 74.80 -24.67 36.43
CA PRO A 977 74.11 -24.97 35.17
C PRO A 977 73.92 -26.48 35.03
N THR A 978 72.67 -26.95 35.14
CA THR A 978 72.29 -28.31 34.74
C THR A 978 71.67 -28.28 33.35
N SER A 979 72.09 -29.19 32.48
CA SER A 979 71.41 -29.52 31.22
C SER A 979 69.90 -29.65 31.47
N PRO A 980 69.01 -29.21 30.56
CA PRO A 980 67.55 -29.36 30.73
C PRO A 980 67.09 -30.82 30.87
N LEU A 981 67.96 -31.79 30.53
CA LEU A 981 67.75 -33.22 30.72
C LEU A 981 68.22 -33.76 32.08
N ALA A 982 68.92 -32.95 32.89
CA ALA A 982 69.50 -33.36 34.17
C ALA A 982 68.64 -33.01 35.40
N SER A 983 67.61 -32.17 35.25
CA SER A 983 66.81 -31.65 36.38
C SER A 983 65.47 -32.37 36.60
N ALA A 984 65.07 -33.28 35.70
CA ALA A 984 63.80 -34.00 35.79
C ALA A 984 64.03 -35.43 36.29
N ASN A 985 63.80 -35.67 37.59
CA ASN A 985 63.93 -37.01 38.20
C ASN A 985 62.96 -38.05 37.63
N THR A 986 61.94 -37.66 36.84
CA THR A 986 61.01 -38.58 36.16
C THR A 986 60.44 -37.95 34.89
N ILE A 987 60.60 -38.60 33.74
CA ILE A 987 59.96 -38.20 32.47
C ILE A 987 58.66 -38.98 32.27
N SER A 988 57.52 -38.28 32.26
CA SER A 988 56.22 -38.89 31.98
C SER A 988 55.96 -38.98 30.48
N PHE A 989 55.68 -40.18 29.97
CA PHE A 989 55.24 -40.39 28.57
C PHE A 989 53.73 -40.19 28.37
N ARG A 990 52.97 -39.83 29.42
CA ARG A 990 51.53 -39.56 29.30
C ARG A 990 51.30 -38.43 28.30
N GLY A 991 50.56 -38.73 27.24
CA GLY A 991 50.24 -37.77 26.16
C GLY A 991 51.31 -37.68 25.06
N TRP A 992 52.41 -38.45 25.14
CA TRP A 992 53.36 -38.51 24.04
C TRP A 992 52.85 -39.45 22.93
N PRO A 993 52.95 -39.03 21.66
CA PRO A 993 52.57 -39.86 20.52
C PRO A 993 53.73 -40.79 20.09
N ASP A 994 53.39 -41.86 19.37
CA ASP A 994 54.37 -42.61 18.58
C ASP A 994 55.02 -41.69 17.54
N LEU A 995 56.31 -41.82 17.27
CA LEU A 995 57.09 -40.91 16.41
C LEU A 995 58.03 -41.68 15.47
N GLN A 996 57.92 -41.41 14.17
CA GLN A 996 58.91 -41.78 13.16
C GLN A 996 59.79 -40.55 12.88
N LEU A 997 61.04 -40.59 13.33
CA LEU A 997 62.04 -39.55 13.13
C LEU A 997 62.92 -39.91 11.92
N ARG A 998 63.04 -39.00 10.97
CA ARG A 998 63.95 -39.09 9.82
C ARG A 998 64.71 -37.79 9.69
N CYS A 999 65.98 -37.77 10.02
CA CYS A 999 66.85 -36.60 9.90
C CYS A 999 67.95 -36.86 8.87
N GLU A 1000 67.96 -36.09 7.78
CA GLU A 1000 68.97 -36.22 6.72
C GLU A 1000 70.33 -35.64 7.15
N GLU A 1001 70.33 -34.45 7.74
CA GLU A 1001 71.53 -33.81 8.29
C GLU A 1001 71.25 -33.15 9.66
N CYS A 1002 71.66 -33.84 10.72
CA CYS A 1002 71.51 -33.43 12.10
C CYS A 1002 72.85 -33.01 12.72
N TRP A 1003 72.88 -31.80 13.26
CA TRP A 1003 73.95 -31.25 14.09
C TRP A 1003 73.43 -31.10 15.52
N LEU A 1004 74.04 -31.80 16.47
CA LEU A 1004 73.66 -31.79 17.88
C LEU A 1004 74.87 -31.38 18.72
N TRP A 1005 74.70 -30.45 19.68
CA TRP A 1005 75.78 -29.91 20.52
C TRP A 1005 76.99 -29.39 19.74
N GLY A 1006 76.76 -28.85 18.54
CA GLY A 1006 77.81 -28.35 17.65
C GLY A 1006 78.58 -29.43 16.87
N GLN A 1007 78.26 -30.72 17.05
CA GLN A 1007 78.85 -31.81 16.26
C GLN A 1007 77.89 -32.32 15.16
N LYS A 1008 78.44 -32.69 14.01
CA LYS A 1008 77.68 -33.25 12.88
C LYS A 1008 77.50 -34.76 13.08
N TYR A 1009 76.30 -35.17 13.47
CA TYR A 1009 75.92 -36.59 13.60
C TYR A 1009 75.47 -37.20 12.27
N GLY A 1010 75.26 -36.39 11.23
CA GLY A 1010 74.86 -36.85 9.90
C GLY A 1010 73.40 -37.29 9.88
N ARG A 1011 73.13 -38.50 9.40
CA ARG A 1011 71.77 -39.04 9.28
C ARG A 1011 71.35 -39.72 10.59
N ILE A 1012 70.18 -39.33 11.12
CA ILE A 1012 69.58 -39.93 12.31
C ILE A 1012 68.16 -40.39 11.98
N ASP A 1013 67.90 -41.70 12.08
CA ASP A 1013 66.57 -42.27 11.93
C ASP A 1013 66.17 -43.05 13.19
N GLY A 1014 64.88 -43.08 13.50
CA GLY A 1014 64.34 -43.92 14.57
C GLY A 1014 62.81 -43.95 14.59
N ASP A 1015 62.24 -45.11 14.90
CA ASP A 1015 60.81 -45.32 15.12
C ASP A 1015 60.57 -45.53 16.60
N PHE A 1016 59.96 -44.55 17.25
CA PHE A 1016 59.64 -44.53 18.66
C PHE A 1016 58.17 -44.88 18.87
N ALA A 1017 57.87 -45.84 19.74
CA ALA A 1017 56.51 -46.16 20.14
C ALA A 1017 56.37 -46.17 21.66
N ILE A 1018 55.21 -45.75 22.16
CA ILE A 1018 54.98 -45.49 23.58
C ILE A 1018 53.86 -46.38 24.08
N LYS A 1019 54.15 -47.21 25.09
CA LYS A 1019 53.19 -48.11 25.72
C LYS A 1019 53.23 -47.94 27.23
N GLY A 1020 52.32 -47.15 27.78
CA GLY A 1020 52.28 -46.84 29.21
C GLY A 1020 53.53 -46.06 29.64
N ASN A 1021 54.37 -46.68 30.49
CA ASN A 1021 55.63 -46.09 30.96
C ASN A 1021 56.85 -46.60 30.17
N THR A 1022 56.64 -47.16 28.99
CA THR A 1022 57.69 -47.75 28.17
C THR A 1022 57.82 -47.04 26.82
N LEU A 1023 59.05 -46.68 26.46
CA LEU A 1023 59.44 -46.16 25.15
C LEU A 1023 60.24 -47.22 24.40
N THR A 1024 59.77 -47.67 23.24
CA THR A 1024 60.51 -48.61 22.38
C THR A 1024 61.10 -47.89 21.17
N LEU A 1025 62.35 -48.19 20.83
CA LEU A 1025 63.04 -47.75 19.63
C LEU A 1025 63.18 -48.94 18.65
N ALA A 1026 62.67 -48.76 17.44
CA ALA A 1026 62.90 -49.64 16.30
C ALA A 1026 63.59 -48.87 15.16
N ASN A 1027 64.35 -49.58 14.33
CA ASN A 1027 65.04 -49.01 13.16
C ASN A 1027 65.94 -47.82 13.49
N GLY A 1028 66.54 -47.79 14.69
CA GLY A 1028 67.46 -46.75 15.08
C GLY A 1028 68.72 -46.77 14.22
N LEU A 1029 69.07 -45.63 13.63
CA LEU A 1029 70.26 -45.44 12.80
C LEU A 1029 70.90 -44.11 13.15
N ILE A 1030 72.20 -44.13 13.43
CA ILE A 1030 73.06 -42.94 13.42
C ILE A 1030 74.18 -43.21 12.43
N ASP A 1031 74.30 -42.35 11.43
CA ASP A 1031 75.34 -42.43 10.40
C ASP A 1031 76.08 -41.10 10.30
N THR A 1032 77.26 -41.07 10.94
CA THR A 1032 78.13 -39.89 10.98
C THR A 1032 79.00 -39.73 9.72
N GLY A 1033 78.94 -40.70 8.79
CA GLY A 1033 79.82 -40.80 7.63
C GLY A 1033 81.11 -41.59 7.85
N PHE A 1034 81.60 -41.68 9.09
CA PHE A 1034 82.77 -42.51 9.48
C PHE A 1034 82.40 -43.66 10.42
N ALA A 1035 81.28 -43.57 11.13
CA ALA A 1035 80.72 -44.62 11.97
C ALA A 1035 79.21 -44.75 11.71
N ARG A 1036 78.73 -45.99 11.62
CA ARG A 1036 77.31 -46.32 11.48
C ARG A 1036 76.86 -47.20 12.63
N LEU A 1037 75.97 -46.65 13.46
CA LEU A 1037 75.33 -47.31 14.58
C LEU A 1037 73.90 -47.69 14.21
N ARG A 1038 73.55 -48.97 14.36
CA ARG A 1038 72.17 -49.45 14.36
C ARG A 1038 71.77 -49.83 15.78
N ALA A 1039 70.57 -49.46 16.19
CA ALA A 1039 70.06 -49.70 17.53
C ALA A 1039 68.56 -49.99 17.53
N ASN A 1040 68.16 -51.03 18.25
CA ASN A 1040 66.80 -51.26 18.70
C ASN A 1040 66.83 -51.29 20.23
N GLY A 1041 65.81 -50.77 20.89
CA GLY A 1041 65.82 -50.71 22.35
C GLY A 1041 64.47 -50.50 22.99
N GLU A 1042 64.48 -50.60 24.30
CA GLU A 1042 63.32 -50.36 25.15
C GLU A 1042 63.80 -49.63 26.40
N TRP A 1043 63.10 -48.56 26.76
CA TRP A 1043 63.29 -47.83 27.99
C TRP A 1043 62.00 -47.86 28.81
N VAL A 1044 62.02 -48.60 29.91
CA VAL A 1044 60.95 -48.68 30.89
C VAL A 1044 61.24 -47.66 31.98
N ASN A 1045 60.38 -46.64 32.09
CA ASN A 1045 60.46 -45.58 33.09
C ASN A 1045 59.36 -45.76 34.15
N ALA A 1046 59.26 -46.96 34.72
CA ALA A 1046 58.33 -47.27 35.80
C ALA A 1046 59.02 -47.07 37.16
N PRO A 1047 58.40 -46.35 38.12
CA PRO A 1047 59.01 -46.10 39.44
C PRO A 1047 59.47 -47.40 40.10
N GLY A 1048 60.76 -47.49 40.44
CA GLY A 1048 61.38 -48.67 41.08
C GLY A 1048 61.73 -49.83 40.15
N ASN A 1049 61.43 -49.74 38.84
CA ASN A 1049 61.77 -50.74 37.83
C ASN A 1049 62.31 -50.07 36.55
N GLU A 1050 63.10 -49.01 36.73
CA GLU A 1050 63.75 -48.29 35.66
C GLU A 1050 64.76 -49.19 34.95
N ARG A 1051 64.60 -49.35 33.64
CA ARG A 1051 65.48 -50.20 32.85
C ARG A 1051 65.58 -49.68 31.42
N THR A 1052 66.80 -49.62 30.92
CA THR A 1052 67.10 -49.44 29.50
C THR A 1052 67.70 -50.72 28.94
N SER A 1053 67.27 -51.11 27.74
CA SER A 1053 67.82 -52.21 26.96
C SER A 1053 68.12 -51.70 25.56
N LEU A 1054 69.33 -51.94 25.05
CA LEU A 1054 69.77 -51.56 23.71
C LEU A 1054 70.48 -52.73 23.04
N LYS A 1055 70.07 -53.06 21.83
CA LYS A 1055 70.66 -54.11 21.01
C LYS A 1055 70.89 -53.61 19.59
N GLY A 1056 72.04 -53.94 19.02
CA GLY A 1056 72.32 -53.57 17.64
C GLY A 1056 73.75 -53.87 17.21
N SER A 1057 74.19 -53.11 16.21
CA SER A 1057 75.51 -53.26 15.60
C SER A 1057 76.13 -51.88 15.39
N LEU A 1058 77.41 -51.75 15.69
CA LEU A 1058 78.20 -50.56 15.46
C LEU A 1058 79.36 -50.92 14.53
N HIS A 1059 79.46 -50.28 13.37
CA HIS A 1059 80.55 -50.53 12.44
C HIS A 1059 81.13 -49.25 11.84
N GLY A 1060 82.41 -49.28 11.46
CA GLY A 1060 83.10 -48.16 10.83
C GLY A 1060 84.43 -48.58 10.22
N SER A 1061 84.99 -47.73 9.37
CA SER A 1061 86.24 -48.02 8.66
C SER A 1061 87.50 -47.68 9.45
N ASN A 1062 87.39 -46.80 10.46
CA ASN A 1062 88.52 -46.34 11.26
C ASN A 1062 88.04 -46.09 12.71
N LEU A 1063 88.56 -46.90 13.64
CA LEU A 1063 88.19 -46.89 15.06
C LEU A 1063 88.66 -45.63 15.79
N ASP A 1064 89.85 -45.12 15.50
CA ASP A 1064 90.42 -43.93 16.16
C ASP A 1064 89.64 -42.65 15.86
N THR A 1065 89.21 -42.45 14.62
CA THR A 1065 88.33 -41.35 14.20
C THR A 1065 86.96 -41.47 14.87
N ALA A 1066 86.39 -42.68 14.94
CA ALA A 1066 85.11 -42.92 15.58
C ALA A 1066 85.17 -42.71 17.11
N ALA A 1067 86.23 -43.19 17.77
CA ALA A 1067 86.46 -42.99 19.19
C ALA A 1067 86.74 -41.51 19.51
N GLY A 1068 87.53 -40.83 18.68
CA GLY A 1068 87.85 -39.41 18.81
C GLY A 1068 86.63 -38.50 18.67
N PHE A 1069 85.63 -38.86 17.86
CA PHE A 1069 84.35 -38.14 17.79
C PHE A 1069 83.65 -38.07 19.16
N PHE A 1070 83.71 -39.16 19.94
CA PHE A 1070 83.16 -39.24 21.29
C PHE A 1070 84.14 -38.78 22.38
N GLY A 1071 85.32 -38.26 22.02
CA GLY A 1071 86.34 -37.82 22.96
C GLY A 1071 87.09 -38.96 23.68
N ILE A 1072 87.02 -40.19 23.15
CA ILE A 1072 87.69 -41.37 23.70
C ILE A 1072 89.03 -41.59 22.96
N SER A 1073 90.14 -41.68 23.69
CA SER A 1073 91.43 -42.11 23.14
C SER A 1073 91.55 -43.64 23.20
N THR A 1074 91.96 -44.27 22.10
CA THR A 1074 92.16 -45.72 21.99
C THR A 1074 93.62 -46.02 21.62
N PRO A 1075 94.25 -47.05 22.22
CA PRO A 1075 95.58 -47.49 21.80
C PRO A 1075 95.56 -48.17 20.42
N ILE A 1076 94.40 -48.63 19.96
CA ILE A 1076 94.22 -49.24 18.64
C ILE A 1076 93.93 -48.16 17.60
N GLN A 1077 94.75 -48.09 16.54
CA GLN A 1077 94.59 -47.15 15.44
C GLN A 1077 94.41 -47.85 14.08
N ASN A 1078 93.81 -47.12 13.14
CA ASN A 1078 93.61 -47.50 11.73
C ASN A 1078 92.79 -48.78 11.50
N ALA A 1079 92.15 -49.32 12.54
CA ALA A 1079 91.35 -50.54 12.46
C ALA A 1079 89.91 -50.27 12.05
N SER A 1080 89.41 -50.99 11.05
CA SER A 1080 87.95 -51.12 10.85
C SER A 1080 87.34 -51.90 12.01
N PHE A 1081 86.12 -51.57 12.41
CA PHE A 1081 85.46 -52.21 13.55
C PHE A 1081 84.04 -52.62 13.20
N ASN A 1082 83.63 -53.75 13.78
CA ASN A 1082 82.25 -54.22 13.79
C ASN A 1082 81.96 -54.80 15.18
N VAL A 1083 81.01 -54.20 15.89
CA VAL A 1083 80.65 -54.54 17.26
C VAL A 1083 79.15 -54.83 17.31
N ASP A 1084 78.78 -56.09 17.53
CA ASP A 1084 77.40 -56.45 17.87
C ASP A 1084 77.23 -56.36 19.38
N TYR A 1085 76.19 -55.70 19.85
CA TYR A 1085 75.95 -55.46 21.28
C TYR A 1085 74.51 -55.75 21.67
N ASP A 1086 74.32 -56.25 22.89
CA ASP A 1086 73.03 -56.43 23.57
C ASP A 1086 73.24 -56.05 25.04
N LEU A 1087 72.91 -54.82 25.41
CA LEU A 1087 73.25 -54.17 26.68
C LEU A 1087 72.00 -53.72 27.42
N HIS A 1088 72.01 -53.77 28.76
CA HIS A 1088 70.94 -53.27 29.60
C HIS A 1088 71.45 -52.72 30.95
N TRP A 1089 70.85 -51.63 31.43
CA TRP A 1089 71.19 -50.93 32.69
C TRP A 1089 69.96 -50.29 33.33
N ARG A 1090 70.07 -49.79 34.57
CA ARG A 1090 68.94 -49.28 35.38
C ARG A 1090 68.90 -47.74 35.48
N ASN A 1091 68.97 -47.06 34.34
CA ASN A 1091 68.94 -45.59 34.26
C ASN A 1091 68.49 -45.18 32.84
N PRO A 1092 68.15 -43.91 32.53
CA PRO A 1092 67.75 -43.49 31.19
C PRO A 1092 68.80 -43.74 30.09
N PRO A 1093 68.39 -43.80 28.81
CA PRO A 1093 69.28 -44.11 27.68
C PRO A 1093 70.50 -43.20 27.51
N TRP A 1094 70.42 -41.95 27.95
CA TRP A 1094 71.51 -40.95 27.87
C TRP A 1094 72.37 -40.90 29.14
N GLN A 1095 72.09 -41.72 30.15
CA GLN A 1095 72.88 -41.85 31.37
C GLN A 1095 73.18 -43.33 31.65
N PRO A 1096 73.98 -44.00 30.80
CA PRO A 1096 74.41 -45.37 31.09
C PRO A 1096 75.07 -45.44 32.48
N GLU A 1097 74.55 -46.32 33.33
CA GLU A 1097 75.08 -46.53 34.68
C GLU A 1097 75.96 -47.78 34.68
N GLU A 1098 77.28 -47.58 34.77
CA GLU A 1098 78.27 -48.67 34.71
C GLU A 1098 78.00 -49.75 35.77
N ALA A 1099 77.59 -49.36 36.98
CA ALA A 1099 77.34 -50.29 38.10
C ALA A 1099 76.18 -51.26 37.86
N THR A 1100 75.22 -50.91 37.00
CA THR A 1100 74.07 -51.76 36.67
C THR A 1100 74.11 -52.31 35.24
N LEU A 1101 75.19 -52.03 34.52
CA LEU A 1101 75.40 -52.49 33.14
C LEU A 1101 75.57 -54.00 33.09
N ASN A 1102 74.79 -54.63 32.23
CA ASN A 1102 74.79 -56.05 31.98
C ASN A 1102 74.57 -56.30 30.48
N GLY A 1103 75.09 -57.39 29.91
CA GLY A 1103 74.89 -57.68 28.50
C GLY A 1103 75.97 -58.50 27.82
N ILE A 1104 75.97 -58.55 26.50
CA ILE A 1104 76.96 -59.25 25.67
C ILE A 1104 77.46 -58.31 24.56
N LEU A 1105 78.77 -58.37 24.32
CA LEU A 1105 79.48 -57.69 23.25
C LEU A 1105 80.20 -58.71 22.38
N ARG A 1106 80.09 -58.59 21.06
CA ARG A 1106 80.90 -59.33 20.08
C ARG A 1106 81.63 -58.34 19.21
N THR A 1107 82.94 -58.30 19.34
CA THR A 1107 83.80 -57.34 18.67
C THR A 1107 84.63 -58.05 17.62
N ARG A 1108 84.65 -57.49 16.41
CA ARG A 1108 85.55 -57.84 15.32
C ARG A 1108 86.26 -56.57 14.85
N LEU A 1109 87.56 -56.50 15.07
CA LEU A 1109 88.41 -55.47 14.49
C LEU A 1109 89.13 -56.07 13.27
N GLY A 1110 89.21 -55.32 12.18
CA GLY A 1110 90.02 -55.68 11.01
C GLY A 1110 91.47 -55.22 11.18
N LYS A 1111 92.23 -55.17 10.08
CA LYS A 1111 93.65 -54.82 10.09
C LYS A 1111 93.90 -53.47 10.77
N GLY A 1112 94.86 -53.41 11.68
CA GLY A 1112 95.20 -52.20 12.44
C GLY A 1112 96.50 -52.34 13.24
N GLU A 1113 96.76 -51.37 14.11
CA GLU A 1113 97.96 -51.36 14.97
C GLU A 1113 97.63 -50.96 16.41
N PHE A 1114 98.29 -51.59 17.39
CA PHE A 1114 98.35 -51.09 18.77
C PHE A 1114 99.52 -50.12 18.89
N THR A 1115 99.21 -48.85 19.12
CA THR A 1115 100.18 -47.80 19.45
C THR A 1115 100.39 -47.74 20.98
N ASP A 1116 101.63 -47.47 21.40
CA ASP A 1116 101.98 -47.16 22.80
C ASP A 1116 101.99 -48.33 23.81
N LEU A 1117 102.61 -49.46 23.46
CA LEU A 1117 102.92 -50.58 24.40
C LEU A 1117 104.15 -50.30 25.30
N SER A 1118 104.43 -49.04 25.63
CA SER A 1118 105.69 -48.55 26.18
C SER A 1118 105.98 -48.90 27.66
N SER A 1119 105.32 -49.92 28.23
CA SER A 1119 105.58 -50.38 29.61
C SER A 1119 106.14 -51.81 29.67
N GLY A 1120 107.47 -51.94 29.50
CA GLY A 1120 108.25 -53.10 29.97
C GLY A 1120 109.05 -53.88 28.92
N HIS A 1121 110.08 -54.61 29.40
CA HIS A 1121 111.09 -55.34 28.61
C HIS A 1121 110.54 -56.38 27.60
N ALA A 1122 109.25 -56.71 27.65
CA ALA A 1122 108.60 -57.68 26.75
C ALA A 1122 108.44 -57.16 25.31
N GLY A 1123 108.08 -55.88 25.12
CA GLY A 1123 107.91 -55.29 23.78
C GLY A 1123 109.22 -55.10 23.02
N GLN A 1124 110.35 -54.96 23.72
CA GLN A 1124 111.69 -54.86 23.12
C GLN A 1124 112.23 -56.20 22.61
N LEU A 1125 111.82 -57.32 23.21
CA LEU A 1125 112.29 -58.67 22.85
C LEU A 1125 111.57 -59.25 21.62
N LEU A 1126 110.32 -58.84 21.37
CA LEU A 1126 109.56 -59.24 20.18
C LEU A 1126 109.99 -58.47 18.91
N ARG A 1127 110.68 -57.33 19.05
CA ARG A 1127 111.19 -56.50 17.93
C ARG A 1127 112.39 -57.10 17.18
N LEU A 1128 113.08 -58.08 17.76
CA LEU A 1128 114.35 -58.62 17.23
C LEU A 1128 114.21 -59.88 16.36
N LEU A 1129 112.99 -60.37 16.12
CA LEU A 1129 112.75 -61.66 15.43
C LEU A 1129 111.86 -61.60 14.18
N SER A 1130 111.38 -60.42 13.77
CA SER A 1130 110.56 -60.27 12.54
C SER A 1130 111.44 -60.15 11.29
N PHE A 1131 111.71 -61.29 10.63
CA PHE A 1131 112.42 -61.33 9.35
C PHE A 1131 111.49 -60.98 8.15
N ASP A 1132 110.17 -60.96 8.35
CA ASP A 1132 109.18 -60.71 7.29
C ASP A 1132 109.08 -59.21 6.92
N ALA A 1133 109.41 -58.32 7.86
CA ALA A 1133 109.58 -56.88 7.61
C ALA A 1133 110.75 -56.56 6.64
N LEU A 1134 111.71 -57.47 6.48
CA LEU A 1134 112.83 -57.34 5.53
C LEU A 1134 112.44 -57.78 4.10
N LEU A 1135 111.55 -58.76 3.94
CA LEU A 1135 111.11 -59.24 2.62
C LEU A 1135 110.08 -58.29 1.96
N ARG A 1136 109.23 -57.64 2.75
CA ARG A 1136 108.25 -56.64 2.26
C ARG A 1136 108.91 -55.37 1.70
N LYS A 1137 110.11 -55.02 2.18
CA LYS A 1137 110.94 -53.91 1.67
C LYS A 1137 111.44 -54.12 0.24
N LEU A 1138 111.53 -55.37 -0.22
CA LEU A 1138 111.82 -55.69 -1.63
C LEU A 1138 110.59 -55.49 -2.55
N ARG A 1139 109.39 -55.27 -1.99
CA ARG A 1139 108.14 -55.00 -2.71
C ARG A 1139 107.70 -53.52 -2.71
N PHE A 1140 108.55 -52.61 -2.23
CA PHE A 1140 108.29 -51.15 -2.16
C PHE A 1140 107.10 -50.72 -1.28
N ASP A 1141 106.75 -51.50 -0.24
CA ASP A 1141 105.77 -51.08 0.77
C ASP A 1141 106.50 -50.59 2.04
N PHE A 1142 106.45 -49.28 2.30
CA PHE A 1142 107.25 -48.59 3.33
C PHE A 1142 106.46 -48.03 4.52
N ARG A 1143 105.18 -48.41 4.68
CA ARG A 1143 104.31 -47.83 5.73
C ARG A 1143 104.77 -48.16 7.17
N ASP A 1144 105.48 -49.27 7.39
CA ASP A 1144 105.83 -49.79 8.72
C ASP A 1144 107.26 -49.47 9.22
N THR A 1145 107.98 -48.51 8.61
CA THR A 1145 109.44 -48.40 8.88
C THR A 1145 109.83 -47.54 10.10
N PHE A 1146 108.89 -46.88 10.79
CA PHE A 1146 109.21 -46.05 11.98
C PHE A 1146 108.15 -46.04 13.08
N SER A 1147 107.18 -46.96 13.06
CA SER A 1147 106.13 -47.04 14.06
C SER A 1147 106.56 -47.88 15.27
N GLU A 1148 106.22 -47.40 16.47
CA GLU A 1148 106.50 -48.07 17.75
C GLU A 1148 105.42 -49.11 18.13
N GLY A 1149 104.55 -49.48 17.20
CA GLY A 1149 103.33 -50.27 17.45
C GLY A 1149 103.42 -51.76 17.10
N PHE A 1150 102.41 -52.52 17.53
CA PHE A 1150 102.19 -53.94 17.22
C PHE A 1150 101.09 -54.08 16.18
N TYR A 1151 101.38 -54.70 15.03
CA TYR A 1151 100.44 -54.82 13.91
C TYR A 1151 99.60 -56.09 14.01
N PHE A 1152 98.32 -56.00 13.66
CA PHE A 1152 97.41 -57.16 13.65
C PHE A 1152 96.50 -57.15 12.43
N ASP A 1153 96.14 -58.36 11.97
CA ASP A 1153 95.23 -58.56 10.85
C ASP A 1153 93.77 -58.62 11.29
N SER A 1154 93.48 -59.16 12.48
CA SER A 1154 92.15 -59.11 13.08
C SER A 1154 92.14 -59.28 14.61
N ILE A 1155 91.12 -58.74 15.27
CA ILE A 1155 90.83 -59.02 16.69
C ILE A 1155 89.41 -59.52 16.80
N HIS A 1156 89.23 -60.68 17.43
CA HIS A 1156 87.93 -61.28 17.73
C HIS A 1156 87.75 -61.34 19.25
N SER A 1157 86.61 -60.90 19.77
CA SER A 1157 86.33 -61.00 21.21
C SER A 1157 84.84 -61.16 21.45
N THR A 1158 84.46 -62.14 22.27
CA THR A 1158 83.15 -62.20 22.91
C THR A 1158 83.32 -61.82 24.37
N ALA A 1159 82.55 -60.83 24.83
CA ALA A 1159 82.55 -60.42 26.22
C ALA A 1159 81.13 -60.39 26.77
N TRP A 1160 80.93 -60.82 28.01
CA TRP A 1160 79.68 -60.61 28.74
C TRP A 1160 79.93 -59.70 29.94
N ILE A 1161 79.00 -58.79 30.18
CA ILE A 1161 79.08 -57.83 31.27
C ILE A 1161 78.05 -58.24 32.31
N LYS A 1162 78.46 -58.29 33.58
CA LYS A 1162 77.56 -58.48 34.71
C LYS A 1162 77.86 -57.47 35.80
N ASP A 1163 76.85 -56.68 36.18
CA ASP A 1163 76.92 -55.65 37.23
C ASP A 1163 78.18 -54.76 37.11
N GLY A 1164 78.46 -54.31 35.88
CA GLY A 1164 79.61 -53.45 35.57
C GLY A 1164 80.97 -54.16 35.44
N VAL A 1165 81.03 -55.48 35.56
CA VAL A 1165 82.25 -56.27 35.34
C VAL A 1165 82.14 -57.00 34.00
N LEU A 1166 83.02 -56.64 33.05
CA LEU A 1166 83.17 -57.28 31.76
C LEU A 1166 84.05 -58.52 31.89
N HIS A 1167 83.63 -59.65 31.31
CA HIS A 1167 84.37 -60.91 31.28
C HIS A 1167 84.53 -61.39 29.83
N THR A 1168 85.67 -61.98 29.50
CA THR A 1168 85.93 -62.61 28.20
C THR A 1168 86.83 -63.83 28.36
N ASP A 1169 86.54 -64.90 27.61
CA ASP A 1169 87.33 -66.14 27.62
C ASP A 1169 87.98 -66.45 26.26
N ASP A 1170 87.62 -65.69 25.22
CA ASP A 1170 87.87 -66.02 23.81
C ASP A 1170 88.41 -64.83 23.01
N THR A 1171 89.04 -63.85 23.65
CA THR A 1171 89.66 -62.74 22.92
C THR A 1171 90.90 -63.23 22.18
N LEU A 1172 90.89 -63.14 20.85
CA LEU A 1172 91.98 -63.56 19.97
C LEU A 1172 92.45 -62.37 19.13
N VAL A 1173 93.76 -62.12 19.13
CA VAL A 1173 94.45 -61.17 18.26
C VAL A 1173 95.28 -61.98 17.28
N ASP A 1174 94.92 -61.90 16.01
CA ASP A 1174 95.67 -62.45 14.87
C ASP A 1174 96.72 -61.40 14.48
N GLY A 1175 97.92 -61.54 15.05
CA GLY A 1175 98.99 -60.54 14.99
C GLY A 1175 100.04 -60.89 13.94
N LEU A 1176 100.70 -59.88 13.36
CA LEU A 1176 101.74 -60.13 12.35
C LEU A 1176 103.00 -60.76 12.96
N GLU A 1177 103.34 -60.39 14.20
CA GLU A 1177 104.51 -60.92 14.90
C GLU A 1177 104.20 -62.09 15.85
N ALA A 1178 102.96 -62.18 16.35
CA ALA A 1178 102.51 -63.23 17.27
C ALA A 1178 100.98 -63.29 17.38
N ASP A 1179 100.44 -64.50 17.57
CA ASP A 1179 99.04 -64.69 17.98
C ASP A 1179 98.90 -64.46 19.48
N ILE A 1180 97.89 -63.67 19.89
CA ILE A 1180 97.61 -63.40 21.30
C ILE A 1180 96.20 -63.86 21.66
N ALA A 1181 96.09 -64.84 22.56
CA ALA A 1181 94.82 -65.22 23.18
C ALA A 1181 94.71 -64.61 24.59
N MET A 1182 93.64 -63.87 24.86
CA MET A 1182 93.39 -63.19 26.13
C MET A 1182 92.08 -63.67 26.76
N LYS A 1183 92.10 -63.87 28.08
CA LYS A 1183 90.92 -64.14 28.91
C LYS A 1183 91.02 -63.39 30.23
N GLY A 1184 89.90 -63.07 30.86
CA GLY A 1184 89.89 -62.40 32.16
C GLY A 1184 88.71 -61.48 32.35
N SER A 1185 88.88 -60.46 33.19
CA SER A 1185 87.83 -59.52 33.54
C SER A 1185 88.31 -58.07 33.62
N VAL A 1186 87.40 -57.15 33.32
CA VAL A 1186 87.58 -55.70 33.45
C VAL A 1186 86.42 -55.14 34.29
N ASP A 1187 86.73 -54.65 35.48
CA ASP A 1187 85.79 -53.92 36.35
C ASP A 1187 85.68 -52.48 35.81
N LEU A 1188 84.56 -52.17 35.14
CA LEU A 1188 84.32 -50.87 34.51
C LEU A 1188 84.12 -49.79 35.57
N VAL A 1189 83.41 -50.12 36.67
CA VAL A 1189 83.11 -49.20 37.78
C VAL A 1189 84.37 -48.72 38.48
N ARG A 1190 85.33 -49.64 38.73
CA ARG A 1190 86.62 -49.32 39.36
C ARG A 1190 87.71 -49.02 38.35
N ARG A 1191 87.42 -49.10 37.04
CA ARG A 1191 88.38 -49.02 35.93
C ARG A 1191 89.62 -49.88 36.16
N ARG A 1192 89.45 -51.15 36.53
CA ARG A 1192 90.56 -52.09 36.79
C ARG A 1192 90.48 -53.33 35.91
N LEU A 1193 91.60 -53.72 35.34
CA LEU A 1193 91.74 -54.95 34.56
C LEU A 1193 92.45 -56.06 35.37
N ASP A 1194 92.07 -57.30 35.10
CA ASP A 1194 92.78 -58.53 35.47
C ASP A 1194 92.61 -59.53 34.32
N MET A 1195 93.60 -59.58 33.44
CA MET A 1195 93.59 -60.36 32.20
C MET A 1195 94.81 -61.28 32.15
N GLU A 1196 94.61 -62.50 31.68
CA GLU A 1196 95.68 -63.43 31.29
C GLU A 1196 95.83 -63.40 29.77
N ALA A 1197 97.02 -63.06 29.29
CA ALA A 1197 97.37 -63.08 27.87
C ALA A 1197 98.36 -64.22 27.59
N VAL A 1198 98.09 -64.97 26.53
CA VAL A 1198 98.86 -66.10 26.05
C VAL A 1198 99.39 -65.74 24.68
N VAL A 1199 100.71 -65.50 24.58
CA VAL A 1199 101.37 -65.06 23.35
C VAL A 1199 102.11 -66.23 22.72
N ALA A 1200 101.79 -66.53 21.45
CA ALA A 1200 102.42 -67.54 20.62
C ALA A 1200 103.18 -66.84 19.47
N PRO A 1201 104.52 -66.78 19.49
CA PRO A 1201 105.29 -66.18 18.41
C PRO A 1201 105.18 -66.98 17.11
N GLU A 1202 105.01 -66.32 15.96
CA GLU A 1202 105.11 -67.00 14.67
C GLU A 1202 106.57 -67.22 14.27
N ILE A 1203 107.02 -68.47 14.17
CA ILE A 1203 108.36 -68.82 13.67
C ILE A 1203 108.22 -69.37 12.24
N SER A 1204 108.57 -68.57 11.24
CA SER A 1204 108.56 -69.06 9.85
C SER A 1204 109.79 -69.95 9.58
N ALA A 1205 109.56 -71.26 9.34
CA ALA A 1205 110.60 -72.28 9.17
C ALA A 1205 111.23 -72.32 7.76
N THR A 1206 111.25 -71.21 7.02
CA THR A 1206 111.44 -71.21 5.56
C THR A 1206 112.86 -70.87 5.08
N VAL A 1207 113.79 -70.51 5.97
CA VAL A 1207 115.13 -70.02 5.56
C VAL A 1207 116.10 -71.15 5.14
N GLY A 1208 116.03 -72.34 5.76
CA GLY A 1208 116.98 -73.44 5.46
C GLY A 1208 116.73 -74.16 4.13
N VAL A 1209 115.49 -74.12 3.62
CA VAL A 1209 115.09 -74.87 2.42
C VAL A 1209 115.50 -74.16 1.12
N ALA A 1210 115.44 -72.83 1.10
CA ALA A 1210 115.77 -72.02 -0.08
C ALA A 1210 117.26 -72.10 -0.46
N ALA A 1211 118.15 -72.15 0.54
CA ALA A 1211 119.60 -72.32 0.32
C ALA A 1211 119.95 -73.71 -0.24
N ALA A 1212 119.26 -74.76 0.21
CA ALA A 1212 119.46 -76.12 -0.30
C ALA A 1212 118.93 -76.31 -1.73
N PHE A 1213 117.80 -75.65 -2.08
CA PHE A 1213 117.22 -75.68 -3.42
C PHE A 1213 118.09 -75.01 -4.48
N ALA A 1214 118.80 -73.94 -4.12
CA ALA A 1214 119.68 -73.21 -5.03
C ALA A 1214 120.96 -73.99 -5.41
N VAL A 1215 121.41 -74.91 -4.54
CA VAL A 1215 122.63 -75.72 -4.77
C VAL A 1215 122.32 -77.03 -5.49
N ASN A 1216 121.23 -77.70 -5.12
CA ASN A 1216 120.79 -78.94 -5.79
C ASN A 1216 119.27 -79.13 -5.63
N PRO A 1217 118.49 -79.10 -6.72
CA PRO A 1217 117.03 -79.20 -6.66
C PRO A 1217 116.51 -80.47 -5.99
N ILE A 1218 117.23 -81.59 -6.11
CA ILE A 1218 116.82 -82.89 -5.53
C ILE A 1218 117.04 -82.89 -4.01
N VAL A 1219 118.16 -82.31 -3.54
CA VAL A 1219 118.42 -82.14 -2.10
C VAL A 1219 117.47 -81.12 -1.50
N GLY A 1220 117.19 -80.02 -2.22
CA GLY A 1220 116.20 -79.03 -1.81
C GLY A 1220 114.80 -79.63 -1.66
N ALA A 1221 114.37 -80.49 -2.58
CA ALA A 1221 113.08 -81.18 -2.48
C ALA A 1221 113.03 -82.15 -1.28
N ALA A 1222 114.12 -82.86 -0.99
CA ALA A 1222 114.21 -83.73 0.18
C ALA A 1222 114.20 -82.95 1.51
N VAL A 1223 114.86 -81.79 1.58
CA VAL A 1223 114.87 -80.90 2.76
C VAL A 1223 113.52 -80.20 2.94
N PHE A 1224 112.83 -79.83 1.85
CA PHE A 1224 111.46 -79.30 1.90
C PHE A 1224 110.44 -80.36 2.35
N ALA A 1225 110.56 -81.59 1.85
CA ALA A 1225 109.72 -82.70 2.27
C ALA A 1225 109.97 -83.05 3.75
N ALA A 1226 111.23 -83.06 4.19
CA ALA A 1226 111.58 -83.28 5.60
C ALA A 1226 111.10 -82.12 6.51
N SER A 1227 111.18 -80.86 6.07
CA SER A 1227 110.69 -79.71 6.86
C SER A 1227 109.17 -79.66 6.94
N LYS A 1228 108.46 -80.07 5.90
CA LYS A 1228 106.98 -80.09 5.88
C LYS A 1228 106.39 -81.27 6.65
N VAL A 1229 107.11 -82.39 6.74
CA VAL A 1229 106.72 -83.57 7.56
C VAL A 1229 107.09 -83.38 9.04
N LEU A 1230 108.12 -82.59 9.36
CA LEU A 1230 108.51 -82.25 10.74
C LEU A 1230 107.87 -80.96 11.27
N GLY A 1231 107.20 -80.15 10.44
CA GLY A 1231 106.56 -78.88 10.81
C GLY A 1231 105.64 -78.93 12.05
N PRO A 1232 104.80 -79.98 12.25
CA PRO A 1232 103.92 -80.08 13.42
C PRO A 1232 104.64 -80.43 14.74
N LEU A 1233 105.93 -80.76 14.72
CA LEU A 1233 106.72 -81.04 15.93
C LEU A 1233 107.43 -79.80 16.49
N TRP A 1234 107.54 -78.72 15.71
CA TRP A 1234 108.18 -77.46 16.12
C TRP A 1234 107.20 -76.41 16.67
N SER A 1235 105.88 -76.58 16.50
CA SER A 1235 104.84 -75.72 17.10
C SER A 1235 104.63 -75.94 18.61
N LYS A 1236 105.52 -76.69 19.27
CA LYS A 1236 105.50 -76.97 20.73
C LYS A 1236 106.71 -76.40 21.46
N VAL A 1237 107.09 -75.15 21.20
CA VAL A 1237 108.15 -74.46 21.97
C VAL A 1237 107.71 -73.05 22.37
N SER A 1238 107.70 -72.82 23.70
CA SER A 1238 107.55 -71.56 24.44
C SER A 1238 106.31 -70.69 24.15
N ILE A 1239 105.20 -71.04 24.78
CA ILE A 1239 104.06 -70.11 24.97
C ILE A 1239 104.40 -69.16 26.14
N LEU A 1240 104.31 -67.85 25.92
CA LEU A 1240 104.52 -66.84 26.97
C LEU A 1240 103.19 -66.49 27.63
N ARG A 1241 103.12 -66.55 28.96
CA ARG A 1241 101.93 -66.17 29.73
C ARG A 1241 102.17 -64.88 30.50
N TYR A 1242 101.35 -63.88 30.21
CA TYR A 1242 101.34 -62.59 30.89
C TYR A 1242 100.06 -62.45 31.70
N ARG A 1243 100.17 -61.81 32.85
CA ARG A 1243 99.03 -61.30 33.61
C ARG A 1243 99.08 -59.79 33.57
N ILE A 1244 98.03 -59.21 33.02
CA ILE A 1244 97.85 -57.78 32.84
C ILE A 1244 96.89 -57.35 33.96
N THR A 1245 97.36 -56.52 34.89
CA THR A 1245 96.58 -56.06 36.05
C THR A 1245 96.75 -54.57 36.27
N GLY A 1246 95.78 -53.87 36.84
CA GLY A 1246 95.91 -52.45 37.20
C GLY A 1246 94.81 -51.56 36.62
N PRO A 1247 94.99 -50.22 36.65
CA PRO A 1247 94.03 -49.29 36.05
C PRO A 1247 93.94 -49.47 34.53
N VAL A 1248 92.75 -49.37 33.95
CA VAL A 1248 92.51 -49.50 32.49
C VAL A 1248 93.36 -48.54 31.66
N ASP A 1249 93.59 -47.33 32.18
CA ASP A 1249 94.38 -46.29 31.51
C ASP A 1249 95.90 -46.52 31.59
N ALA A 1250 96.36 -47.42 32.49
CA ALA A 1250 97.77 -47.73 32.72
C ALA A 1250 97.96 -49.18 33.22
N PRO A 1251 97.74 -50.20 32.36
CA PRO A 1251 97.87 -51.60 32.74
C PRO A 1251 99.31 -51.97 33.10
N GLN A 1252 99.51 -52.78 34.15
CA GLN A 1252 100.80 -53.39 34.47
C GLN A 1252 100.86 -54.79 33.90
N ILE A 1253 101.83 -55.05 33.01
CA ILE A 1253 102.03 -56.35 32.37
C ILE A 1253 103.13 -57.11 33.10
N ASN A 1254 102.77 -58.20 33.77
CA ASN A 1254 103.70 -59.05 34.50
C ASN A 1254 103.79 -60.44 33.83
N GLU A 1255 104.99 -60.91 33.52
CA GLU A 1255 105.21 -62.28 33.04
C GLU A 1255 105.06 -63.26 34.21
N VAL A 1256 104.21 -64.27 34.05
CA VAL A 1256 103.75 -65.07 35.22
C VAL A 1256 104.59 -66.32 35.44
N LEU A 1257 105.21 -66.95 34.42
CA LEU A 1257 106.24 -68.01 34.50
C LEU A 1257 106.45 -68.72 33.13
N ARG A 1258 107.71 -69.01 32.76
CA ARG A 1258 108.09 -70.05 31.77
C ARG A 1258 108.01 -71.43 32.43
N GLN A 1259 107.02 -72.24 32.07
CA GLN A 1259 107.04 -73.67 32.38
C GLN A 1259 107.03 -74.50 31.09
N PRO A 1260 108.04 -75.36 30.84
CA PRO A 1260 107.86 -76.45 29.90
C PRO A 1260 106.74 -77.34 30.43
N ARG A 1261 105.79 -77.68 29.57
CA ARG A 1261 104.69 -78.57 29.91
C ARG A 1261 105.30 -79.88 30.43
N LYS A 1262 105.12 -80.19 31.72
CA LYS A 1262 105.30 -81.55 32.22
C LYS A 1262 104.45 -82.46 31.34
N GLU A 1263 105.08 -83.48 30.77
CA GLU A 1263 104.36 -84.68 30.38
C GLU A 1263 103.73 -85.24 31.63
N SER A 1264 102.49 -84.85 31.92
CA SER A 1264 101.65 -85.74 32.65
C SER A 1264 101.45 -86.98 31.78
N GLN A 1265 101.97 -88.10 32.22
CA GLN A 1265 101.06 -88.86 33.07
C GLN A 1265 101.68 -88.90 34.47
N GLN A 1266 101.60 -87.75 35.17
CA GLN A 1266 102.38 -87.31 36.36
C GLN A 1266 103.58 -86.42 36.09
#